data_AF-A0A661KYZ4-F1
#
_entry.id   AF-A0A661KYZ4-F1
#
_cell.length_a   1.000
_cell.length_b   1.000
_cell.length_c   1.000
_cell.angle_alpha   90.00
_cell.angle_beta   90.00
_cell.angle_gamma   90.00
#
_symmetry.space_group_name_H-M   'P 1'
#
loop_
_entity.id
_entity.type
_entity.pdbx_description
1 polymer ?
#
loop_
_entity_poly.entity_id
_entity_poly.type
_entity_poly.pdbx_seq_one_letter_code
_entity_poly.pdbx_strand_id
1 'polypeptide(L)'
;MLRYRATRHILLLLIIISLFSCATGGHETKKVRYVEKREIPARVAILPAKILPKKEQGTNWPIDPESQKGRFIKKITRQMIYNHLLGKGYTVLSLNKTDKRLAHAKKDDPKTLCNVLNVDGLIYPVIHSASMVSALAFNIFSIKAEVRMVNKEGKELGSWIEQSSKRKLMLPVSPMGAATTVISAMVEPPAKRQMRLVVYDWGWKIAQLIPDNPSGNALPRMVSVDSNIDKGIFSIGEKIRVSVQAEKQLSCSFDIGDFKKSIPMPYTKDGTYKGMYVVKEGDYASMQPLIIHLVRPNGTERIWIEPEGTITIDGIAPPAPQHISTEVSKEGVSIGWSLPEAKDLKGFVVEKADTPVGRFTVVAKTEKLSLLDPDISEGKTYYYRIASVDKAGNRSVSSPVPVTVPFFEKMMLPEQLKGNLIAGTYILKKDAVVSEGELLKIGPGVKIDASEGAGIIVKGTVRINGSLEEPTILKGRGWKGILLDSGKLIASGVIFEGCTSCIHAKEGYVKLYRTTLRGEGKGDAVSIGTDTVCELNKLSISGFERGAFIMGGKGRIQGCEIKGNKIGIEIEAGSFALINNNIFKNRHKDIISHQRLVLFSNYLGTSSLSKLNIEGDIIIKSLLDAPYPHGRKIVFLREKEIRPEEIEERFKYYKVMGKKAFAKRRYGDAYQYFKKALDLKRDRDVYLYLAYIQMAIGETEKIEQTLKKAINLFPYDIRLYQVYVRYLVEKGETPKAISLLDKAIRMNPDNKSLIYLRECLRGGQR
;
A
#
# COMPACT_ATOMS: atom_id res chain seq x y z
N MET A 1 44.08 38.15 19.30
CA MET A 1 44.59 39.50 19.62
C MET A 1 45.34 40.05 18.40
N LEU A 2 45.05 41.32 18.07
CA LEU A 2 45.87 42.32 17.35
C LEU A 2 46.66 41.90 16.08
N ARG A 3 46.32 42.35 14.86
CA ARG A 3 46.41 43.70 14.25
C ARG A 3 47.67 43.88 13.37
N TYR A 4 47.40 44.09 12.07
CA TYR A 4 47.90 45.16 11.18
C TYR A 4 49.18 45.04 10.31
N ARG A 5 48.98 45.50 9.06
CA ARG A 5 49.89 45.98 7.98
C ARG A 5 50.55 44.92 7.10
N ALA A 6 50.59 45.03 5.76
CA ALA A 6 50.03 45.97 4.80
C ALA A 6 50.26 45.41 3.38
N THR A 7 49.30 45.57 2.47
CA THR A 7 49.51 45.96 1.06
C THR A 7 48.18 46.38 0.43
N ARG A 8 48.06 47.68 0.15
CA ARG A 8 47.04 48.31 -0.70
C ARG A 8 47.62 48.37 -2.11
N HIS A 9 46.89 47.91 -3.12
CA HIS A 9 46.62 48.65 -4.36
C HIS A 9 45.55 47.91 -5.17
N ILE A 10 44.77 48.71 -5.91
CA ILE A 10 43.65 48.38 -6.80
C ILE A 10 42.28 48.35 -6.10
N LEU A 11 41.51 49.40 -6.40
CA LEU A 11 40.06 49.45 -6.63
C LEU A 11 39.39 50.63 -5.88
N LEU A 12 39.58 51.85 -6.39
CA LEU A 12 38.62 52.95 -6.19
C LEU A 12 38.91 54.07 -7.18
N LEU A 13 38.18 54.06 -8.29
CA LEU A 13 37.89 55.29 -9.02
C LEU A 13 36.45 55.24 -9.50
N LEU A 14 35.79 56.39 -9.40
CA LEU A 14 34.48 56.76 -9.93
C LEU A 14 33.26 56.54 -9.01
N ILE A 15 33.19 57.38 -7.97
CA ILE A 15 31.94 58.09 -7.64
C ILE A 15 32.27 59.59 -7.65
N ILE A 16 31.29 60.38 -8.09
CA ILE A 16 31.18 61.86 -8.07
C ILE A 16 31.76 62.56 -9.31
N ILE A 17 30.91 62.76 -10.34
CA ILE A 17 30.50 64.10 -10.81
C ILE A 17 29.01 64.01 -11.14
N SER A 18 28.26 64.93 -10.53
CA SER A 18 26.85 65.22 -10.71
C SER A 18 26.62 66.16 -11.90
N LEU A 19 25.44 65.98 -12.52
CA LEU A 19 24.58 67.02 -13.08
C LEU A 19 24.99 67.73 -14.38
N PHE A 20 23.94 68.08 -15.13
CA PHE A 20 23.89 68.89 -16.36
C PHE A 20 24.30 68.22 -17.67
N SER A 21 23.37 67.44 -18.21
CA SER A 21 23.01 67.61 -19.62
C SER A 21 21.50 67.70 -19.73
N CYS A 22 21.00 68.94 -19.82
CA CYS A 22 19.67 69.24 -20.35
C CYS A 22 19.62 68.71 -21.79
N ALA A 23 19.08 67.51 -21.98
CA ALA A 23 18.55 67.12 -23.27
C ALA A 23 17.05 67.42 -23.24
N THR A 24 16.70 68.53 -23.88
CA THR A 24 15.34 68.93 -24.22
C THR A 24 14.68 67.82 -25.06
N GLY A 25 14.07 66.85 -24.38
CA GLY A 25 13.15 65.92 -25.02
C GLY A 25 11.91 66.70 -25.46
N GLY A 26 11.82 67.01 -26.75
CA GLY A 26 10.67 67.71 -27.32
C GLY A 26 9.37 67.05 -26.87
N HIS A 27 8.56 67.79 -26.13
CA HIS A 27 7.15 67.49 -25.98
C HIS A 27 6.52 67.65 -27.36
N GLU A 28 6.37 66.54 -28.11
CA GLU A 28 5.33 66.48 -29.12
C GLU A 28 4.01 66.68 -28.39
N THR A 29 3.45 67.87 -28.54
CA THR A 29 2.12 68.22 -28.05
C THR A 29 1.12 67.27 -28.71
N LYS A 30 0.62 66.29 -27.94
CA LYS A 30 -0.49 65.41 -28.35
C LYS A 30 -1.64 66.30 -28.82
N LYS A 31 -1.90 66.35 -30.13
CA LYS A 31 -3.14 66.91 -30.70
C LYS A 31 -4.30 66.04 -30.21
N VAL A 32 -4.95 66.45 -29.12
CA VAL A 32 -6.21 65.86 -28.66
C VAL A 32 -7.27 66.24 -29.70
N ARG A 33 -7.58 65.33 -30.62
CA ARG A 33 -8.78 65.46 -31.46
C ARG A 33 -10.00 65.23 -30.57
N TYR A 34 -10.83 66.25 -30.41
CA TYR A 34 -12.14 66.11 -29.77
C TYR A 34 -13.02 65.24 -30.66
N VAL A 35 -13.41 64.06 -30.16
CA VAL A 35 -14.41 63.20 -30.81
C VAL A 35 -15.78 63.69 -30.38
N GLU A 36 -16.66 63.99 -31.33
CA GLU A 36 -18.05 64.29 -30.99
C GLU A 36 -18.67 63.06 -30.32
N LYS A 37 -19.32 63.26 -29.16
CA LYS A 37 -19.91 62.19 -28.33
C LYS A 37 -20.81 61.22 -29.12
N ARG A 38 -21.46 61.68 -30.20
CA ARG A 38 -22.31 60.87 -31.09
C ARG A 38 -21.58 59.89 -31.99
N GLU A 39 -20.27 60.06 -32.20
CA GLU A 39 -19.48 59.22 -33.12
C GLU A 39 -18.81 58.02 -32.42
N ILE A 40 -18.85 57.95 -31.08
CA ILE A 40 -18.24 56.86 -30.31
C ILE A 40 -19.06 55.57 -30.48
N PRO A 41 -18.48 54.48 -31.01
CA PRO A 41 -19.20 53.24 -31.26
C PRO A 41 -19.57 52.54 -29.94
N ALA A 42 -20.83 52.15 -29.80
CA ALA A 42 -21.29 51.39 -28.62
C ALA A 42 -20.82 49.93 -28.67
N ARG A 43 -20.78 49.33 -29.86
CA ARG A 43 -20.32 47.95 -30.09
C ARG A 43 -19.01 47.96 -30.85
N VAL A 44 -17.97 47.33 -30.29
CA VAL A 44 -16.63 47.32 -30.90
C VAL A 44 -16.05 45.91 -31.00
N ALA A 45 -15.19 45.69 -31.98
CA ALA A 45 -14.33 44.50 -32.05
C ALA A 45 -12.86 44.90 -31.96
N ILE A 46 -12.09 44.11 -31.22
CA ILE A 46 -10.64 44.33 -31.08
C ILE A 46 -9.93 43.36 -32.01
N LEU A 47 -9.23 43.91 -32.99
CA LEU A 47 -8.49 43.13 -33.99
C LEU A 47 -7.22 42.50 -33.38
N PRO A 48 -6.65 41.47 -34.02
CA PRO A 48 -5.39 40.88 -33.59
C PRO A 48 -4.28 41.93 -33.47
N ALA A 49 -3.57 41.94 -32.34
CA ALA A 49 -2.47 42.89 -32.12
C ALA A 49 -1.33 42.62 -33.12
N LYS A 50 -0.83 43.69 -33.74
CA LYS A 50 0.32 43.63 -34.66
C LYS A 50 1.58 44.13 -33.94
N ILE A 51 2.73 43.49 -34.15
CA ILE A 51 4.04 44.03 -33.73
C ILE A 51 4.70 44.59 -34.98
N LEU A 52 5.12 45.86 -34.93
CA LEU A 52 5.78 46.49 -36.07
C LEU A 52 7.20 45.92 -36.27
N PRO A 53 7.62 45.64 -37.52
CA PRO A 53 8.99 45.24 -37.81
C PRO A 53 9.95 46.42 -37.56
N LYS A 54 11.22 46.11 -37.25
CA LYS A 54 12.27 47.09 -36.94
C LYS A 54 12.44 48.10 -38.10
N LYS A 55 12.53 49.39 -37.80
CA LYS A 55 13.27 50.35 -38.65
C LYS A 55 14.72 50.35 -38.19
N GLU A 56 15.64 50.13 -39.12
CA GLU A 56 17.08 50.07 -38.87
C GLU A 56 17.58 51.37 -38.22
N GLN A 57 18.09 51.29 -36.99
CA GLN A 57 19.31 51.95 -36.52
C GLN A 57 19.62 51.54 -35.06
N GLY A 58 20.80 50.96 -34.86
CA GLY A 58 21.64 51.17 -33.67
C GLY A 58 21.06 50.97 -32.26
N THR A 59 20.30 49.91 -32.00
CA THR A 59 20.34 49.12 -30.75
C THR A 59 19.42 47.90 -30.93
N ASN A 60 19.80 46.81 -30.31
CA ASN A 60 19.20 45.48 -30.45
C ASN A 60 18.19 45.42 -29.27
N TRP A 61 16.87 45.19 -29.40
CA TRP A 61 16.14 44.04 -29.94
C TRP A 61 14.62 44.35 -29.99
N PRO A 62 13.90 44.20 -31.13
CA PRO A 62 12.48 43.88 -31.11
C PRO A 62 12.30 42.38 -30.81
N ILE A 63 11.29 42.03 -30.02
CA ILE A 63 10.85 40.64 -29.89
C ILE A 63 10.31 40.18 -31.24
N ASP A 64 10.85 39.08 -31.77
CA ASP A 64 10.32 38.43 -32.97
C ASP A 64 8.81 38.20 -32.82
N PRO A 65 7.96 38.80 -33.68
CA PRO A 65 6.50 38.68 -33.61
C PRO A 65 6.01 37.23 -33.63
N GLU A 66 6.73 36.34 -34.30
CA GLU A 66 6.40 34.93 -34.46
C GLU A 66 7.11 34.02 -33.45
N SER A 67 7.90 34.59 -32.54
CA SER A 67 8.42 33.84 -31.40
C SER A 67 7.31 33.54 -30.38
N GLN A 68 7.56 32.56 -29.50
CA GLN A 68 6.65 32.28 -28.38
C GLN A 68 6.42 33.52 -27.50
N LYS A 69 7.45 34.35 -27.31
CA LYS A 69 7.36 35.62 -26.56
C LYS A 69 6.52 36.66 -27.31
N GLY A 70 6.72 36.80 -28.63
CA GLY A 70 5.95 37.71 -29.47
C GLY A 70 4.46 37.37 -29.49
N ARG A 71 4.12 36.10 -29.68
CA ARG A 71 2.74 35.60 -29.59
C ARG A 71 2.11 35.86 -28.23
N PHE A 72 2.83 35.58 -27.14
CA PHE A 72 2.37 35.87 -25.78
C PHE A 72 2.03 37.35 -25.60
N ILE A 73 2.92 38.26 -26.01
CA ILE A 73 2.73 39.72 -25.88
C ILE A 73 1.53 40.20 -26.70
N LYS A 74 1.42 39.78 -27.98
CA LYS A 74 0.26 40.11 -28.85
C LYS A 74 -1.06 39.77 -28.15
N LYS A 75 -1.15 38.57 -27.57
CA LYS A 75 -2.37 38.10 -26.91
C LYS A 75 -2.67 38.83 -25.61
N ILE A 76 -1.70 38.99 -24.70
CA ILE A 76 -1.95 39.70 -23.44
C ILE A 76 -2.30 41.17 -23.67
N THR A 77 -1.68 41.84 -24.65
CA THR A 77 -2.01 43.22 -25.03
C THR A 77 -3.45 43.33 -25.52
N ARG A 78 -3.88 42.43 -26.42
CA ARG A 78 -5.25 42.41 -26.94
C ARG A 78 -6.28 42.12 -25.85
N GLN A 79 -6.03 41.14 -24.97
CA GLN A 79 -6.90 40.81 -23.86
C GLN A 79 -6.97 41.93 -22.82
N MET A 80 -5.87 42.65 -22.60
CA MET A 80 -5.85 43.81 -21.70
C MET A 80 -6.77 44.93 -22.22
N ILE A 81 -6.70 45.26 -23.52
CA ILE A 81 -7.63 46.23 -24.13
C ILE A 81 -9.08 45.76 -23.98
N TYR A 82 -9.35 44.47 -24.22
CA TYR A 82 -10.68 43.88 -24.03
C TYR A 82 -11.22 44.11 -22.62
N ASN A 83 -10.43 43.74 -21.61
CA ASN A 83 -10.81 43.86 -20.20
C ASN A 83 -11.06 45.32 -19.79
N HIS A 84 -10.32 46.29 -20.31
CA HIS A 84 -10.52 47.72 -20.00
C HIS A 84 -11.73 48.33 -20.72
N LEU A 85 -11.94 48.02 -22.01
CA LEU A 85 -13.07 48.57 -22.76
C LEU A 85 -14.42 48.11 -22.20
N LEU A 86 -14.54 46.86 -21.76
CA LEU A 86 -15.73 46.40 -21.01
C LEU A 86 -15.98 47.27 -19.77
N GLY A 87 -14.92 47.59 -19.02
CA GLY A 87 -14.99 48.47 -17.86
C GLY A 87 -15.52 49.89 -18.17
N LYS A 88 -15.30 50.35 -19.40
CA LYS A 88 -15.67 51.69 -19.88
C LYS A 88 -17.03 51.72 -20.59
N GLY A 89 -17.83 50.67 -20.43
CA GLY A 89 -19.21 50.58 -20.93
C GLY A 89 -19.36 50.17 -22.39
N TYR A 90 -18.28 49.76 -23.07
CA TYR A 90 -18.37 49.26 -24.45
C TYR A 90 -18.93 47.84 -24.49
N THR A 91 -19.77 47.56 -25.49
CA THR A 91 -20.13 46.18 -25.85
C THR A 91 -19.03 45.61 -26.73
N VAL A 92 -18.12 44.84 -26.16
CA VAL A 92 -16.97 44.28 -26.89
C VAL A 92 -17.29 42.88 -27.40
N LEU A 93 -17.15 42.64 -28.71
CA LEU A 93 -17.27 41.30 -29.28
C LEU A 93 -16.16 40.40 -28.71
N SER A 94 -16.52 39.19 -28.25
CA SER A 94 -15.52 38.28 -27.67
C SER A 94 -14.40 37.96 -28.67
N LEU A 95 -13.16 37.85 -28.17
CA LEU A 95 -11.98 37.71 -29.05
C LEU A 95 -12.06 36.47 -29.95
N ASN A 96 -12.54 35.35 -29.41
CA ASN A 96 -12.74 34.11 -30.19
C ASN A 96 -13.80 34.28 -31.30
N LYS A 97 -14.93 34.94 -31.00
CA LYS A 97 -15.95 35.25 -32.03
C LYS A 97 -15.39 36.21 -33.08
N THR A 98 -14.56 37.17 -32.66
CA THR A 98 -13.88 38.10 -33.56
C THR A 98 -12.98 37.33 -34.54
N ASP A 99 -12.09 36.48 -34.03
CA ASP A 99 -11.14 35.72 -34.87
C ASP A 99 -11.86 34.78 -35.85
N LYS A 100 -12.87 34.05 -35.38
CA LYS A 100 -13.68 33.16 -36.24
C LYS A 100 -14.38 33.92 -37.37
N ARG A 101 -14.92 35.10 -37.09
CA ARG A 101 -15.62 35.92 -38.09
C ARG A 101 -14.63 36.60 -39.04
N LEU A 102 -13.50 37.10 -38.54
CA LEU A 102 -12.43 37.69 -39.35
C LEU A 102 -11.92 36.73 -40.43
N ALA A 103 -11.86 35.42 -40.15
CA ALA A 103 -11.45 34.41 -41.13
C ALA A 103 -12.32 34.40 -42.41
N HIS A 104 -13.54 34.95 -42.35
CA HIS A 104 -14.47 35.02 -43.47
C HIS A 104 -14.46 36.39 -44.18
N ALA A 105 -13.66 37.35 -43.71
CA ALA A 105 -13.58 38.67 -44.32
C ALA A 105 -12.76 38.64 -45.62
N LYS A 106 -13.35 39.14 -46.71
CA LYS A 106 -12.72 39.17 -48.04
C LYS A 106 -11.79 40.37 -48.26
N LYS A 107 -11.92 41.42 -47.43
CA LYS A 107 -11.14 42.67 -47.49
C LYS A 107 -10.89 43.17 -46.06
N ASP A 108 -9.72 43.77 -45.84
CA ASP A 108 -9.27 44.31 -44.54
C ASP A 108 -9.66 45.81 -44.37
N ASP A 109 -10.73 46.26 -45.04
CA ASP A 109 -11.23 47.64 -44.91
C ASP A 109 -12.24 47.78 -43.76
N PRO A 110 -12.27 48.93 -43.03
CA PRO A 110 -13.11 49.09 -41.84
C PRO A 110 -14.59 48.78 -42.04
N LYS A 111 -15.17 49.16 -43.19
CA LYS A 111 -16.59 48.95 -43.48
C LYS A 111 -16.91 47.47 -43.65
N THR A 112 -16.10 46.75 -44.41
CA THR A 112 -16.22 45.30 -44.60
C THR A 112 -16.06 44.55 -43.26
N LEU A 113 -15.03 44.90 -42.48
CA LEU A 113 -14.75 44.26 -41.21
C LEU A 113 -15.87 44.48 -40.18
N CYS A 114 -16.38 45.71 -40.03
CA CYS A 114 -17.51 46.01 -39.14
C CYS A 114 -18.76 45.21 -39.51
N ASN A 115 -19.06 45.06 -40.81
CA ASN A 115 -20.20 44.27 -41.28
C ASN A 115 -20.03 42.78 -40.95
N VAL A 116 -18.88 42.18 -41.24
CA VAL A 116 -18.59 40.76 -40.93
C VAL A 116 -18.62 40.50 -39.42
N LEU A 117 -18.14 41.45 -38.62
CA LEU A 117 -18.07 41.33 -37.17
C LEU A 117 -19.39 41.68 -36.47
N ASN A 118 -20.30 42.39 -37.15
CA ASN A 118 -21.53 42.96 -36.59
C ASN A 118 -21.25 43.90 -35.40
N VAL A 119 -20.41 44.92 -35.68
CA VAL A 119 -19.99 45.97 -34.75
C VAL A 119 -19.98 47.34 -35.44
N ASP A 120 -19.94 48.41 -34.65
CA ASP A 120 -20.00 49.80 -35.10
C ASP A 120 -18.61 50.47 -35.13
N GLY A 121 -17.61 49.81 -34.54
CA GLY A 121 -16.23 50.26 -34.57
C GLY A 121 -15.20 49.17 -34.37
N LEU A 122 -13.97 49.49 -34.74
CA LEU A 122 -12.81 48.61 -34.70
C LEU A 122 -11.72 49.23 -33.83
N ILE A 123 -11.07 48.38 -33.05
CA ILE A 123 -9.92 48.72 -32.24
C ILE A 123 -8.70 48.01 -32.82
N TYR A 124 -7.67 48.78 -33.17
CA TYR A 124 -6.41 48.28 -33.73
C TYR A 124 -5.29 48.41 -32.68
N PRO A 125 -4.84 47.31 -32.06
CA PRO A 125 -3.67 47.30 -31.21
C PRO A 125 -2.39 47.19 -32.05
N VAL A 126 -1.48 48.15 -31.90
CA VAL A 126 -0.19 48.15 -32.60
C VAL A 126 0.95 48.27 -31.58
N ILE A 127 1.76 47.23 -31.46
CA ILE A 127 2.91 47.20 -30.55
C ILE A 127 4.13 47.73 -31.32
N HIS A 128 4.61 48.90 -30.90
CA HIS A 128 5.78 49.57 -31.49
C HIS A 128 7.09 48.94 -31.01
N SER A 129 7.15 48.58 -29.74
CA SER A 129 8.30 47.85 -29.18
C SER A 129 7.90 47.06 -27.93
N ALA A 130 8.58 45.93 -27.71
CA ALA A 130 8.45 45.17 -26.47
C ALA A 130 9.75 44.44 -26.13
N SER A 131 10.04 44.29 -24.83
CA SER A 131 11.22 43.58 -24.32
C SER A 131 10.86 42.67 -23.16
N MET A 132 11.47 41.48 -23.13
CA MET A 132 11.25 40.42 -22.16
C MET A 132 12.58 39.67 -21.94
N VAL A 133 13.58 40.43 -21.46
CA VAL A 133 14.94 39.95 -21.22
C VAL A 133 15.13 39.71 -19.73
N SER A 134 15.52 38.48 -19.40
CA SER A 134 15.95 38.11 -18.05
C SER A 134 17.40 37.65 -18.13
N ALA A 135 18.32 38.40 -17.53
CA ALA A 135 19.74 38.08 -17.47
C ALA A 135 20.24 38.29 -16.03
N LEU A 136 21.29 37.54 -15.64
CA LEU A 136 21.86 37.52 -14.28
C LEU A 136 22.14 38.92 -13.68
N ALA A 137 22.42 39.93 -14.52
CA ALA A 137 22.71 41.29 -14.09
C ALA A 137 21.54 42.29 -14.24
N PHE A 138 20.60 42.12 -15.18
CA PHE A 138 19.49 43.05 -15.41
C PHE A 138 18.24 42.35 -15.97
N ASN A 139 17.08 42.66 -15.37
CA ASN A 139 15.77 42.30 -15.90
C ASN A 139 15.16 43.54 -16.57
N ILE A 140 14.88 43.47 -17.87
CA ILE A 140 14.24 44.55 -18.65
C ILE A 140 12.94 44.00 -19.24
N PHE A 141 11.83 44.50 -18.71
CA PHE A 141 10.49 44.25 -19.24
C PHE A 141 9.88 45.58 -19.67
N SER A 142 9.43 45.69 -20.91
CA SER A 142 8.84 46.92 -21.42
C SER A 142 7.87 46.68 -22.55
N ILE A 143 6.88 47.57 -22.70
CA ILE A 143 5.99 47.63 -23.86
C ILE A 143 5.71 49.10 -24.21
N LYS A 144 5.80 49.42 -25.50
CA LYS A 144 5.26 50.64 -26.11
C LYS A 144 4.24 50.22 -27.15
N ALA A 145 2.99 50.58 -26.96
CA ALA A 145 1.91 50.18 -27.85
C ALA A 145 0.86 51.29 -28.01
N GLU A 146 0.25 51.26 -29.18
CA GLU A 146 -0.77 52.16 -29.69
C GLU A 146 -2.11 51.45 -29.77
N VAL A 147 -3.18 52.18 -29.45
CA VAL A 147 -4.57 51.75 -29.64
C VAL A 147 -5.23 52.77 -30.55
N ARG A 148 -5.68 52.33 -31.73
CA ARG A 148 -6.47 53.17 -32.66
C ARG A 148 -7.92 52.73 -32.68
N MET A 149 -8.84 53.69 -32.69
CA MET A 149 -10.28 53.48 -32.80
C MET A 149 -10.80 54.06 -34.10
N VAL A 150 -11.52 53.24 -34.86
CA VAL A 150 -12.10 53.60 -36.16
C VAL A 150 -13.59 53.23 -36.14
N ASN A 151 -14.46 54.12 -36.64
CA ASN A 151 -15.88 53.80 -36.81
C ASN A 151 -16.14 52.96 -38.08
N LYS A 152 -17.38 52.54 -38.28
CA LYS A 152 -17.83 51.73 -39.43
C LYS A 152 -17.62 52.41 -40.79
N GLU A 153 -17.61 53.74 -40.84
CA GLU A 153 -17.36 54.54 -42.05
C GLU A 153 -15.87 54.65 -42.38
N GLY A 154 -14.98 54.15 -41.51
CA GLY A 154 -13.53 54.22 -41.68
C GLY A 154 -12.90 55.52 -41.15
N LYS A 155 -13.68 56.38 -40.47
CA LYS A 155 -13.17 57.58 -39.81
C LYS A 155 -12.41 57.18 -38.55
N GLU A 156 -11.16 57.61 -38.45
CA GLU A 156 -10.37 57.48 -37.23
C GLU A 156 -10.89 58.46 -36.17
N LEU A 157 -11.40 57.90 -35.08
CA LEU A 157 -11.90 58.66 -33.93
C LEU A 157 -10.76 59.03 -32.99
N GLY A 158 -9.77 58.15 -32.82
CA GLY A 158 -8.62 58.46 -31.99
C GLY A 158 -7.49 57.46 -32.12
N SER A 159 -6.29 57.92 -31.81
CA SER A 159 -5.09 57.12 -31.64
C SER A 159 -4.38 57.54 -30.35
N TRP A 160 -4.07 56.56 -29.51
CA TRP A 160 -3.39 56.77 -28.24
C TRP A 160 -2.17 55.86 -28.15
N ILE A 161 -1.04 56.41 -27.71
CA ILE A 161 0.22 55.67 -27.53
C ILE A 161 0.69 55.85 -26.09
N GLU A 162 1.05 54.75 -25.44
CA GLU A 162 1.63 54.73 -24.10
C GLU A 162 2.76 53.71 -23.98
N GLN A 163 3.57 53.89 -22.93
CA GLN A 163 4.70 53.02 -22.61
C GLN A 163 4.76 52.67 -21.12
N SER A 164 5.10 51.43 -20.84
CA SER A 164 5.43 50.95 -19.50
C SER A 164 6.72 50.14 -19.50
N SER A 165 7.46 50.20 -18.40
CA SER A 165 8.66 49.41 -18.23
C SER A 165 8.94 49.12 -16.75
N LYS A 166 9.68 48.03 -16.51
CA LYS A 166 10.22 47.64 -15.22
C LYS A 166 11.71 47.34 -15.39
N ARG A 167 12.55 48.02 -14.60
CA ARG A 167 14.00 47.77 -14.48
C ARG A 167 14.33 47.38 -13.04
N LYS A 168 15.23 46.40 -12.87
CA LYS A 168 15.69 45.92 -11.55
C LYS A 168 16.57 47.00 -10.89
N LEU A 169 15.92 48.00 -10.27
CA LEU A 169 16.46 48.93 -9.24
C LEU A 169 15.41 49.94 -8.73
N MET A 170 14.19 49.95 -9.26
CA MET A 170 13.09 50.76 -8.71
C MET A 170 11.82 49.91 -8.58
N LEU A 171 11.23 49.91 -7.38
CA LEU A 171 9.84 49.48 -7.20
C LEU A 171 8.98 50.23 -8.23
N PRO A 172 7.95 49.60 -8.83
CA PRO A 172 7.07 50.32 -9.75
C PRO A 172 6.55 51.58 -9.06
N VAL A 173 6.83 52.76 -9.63
CA VAL A 173 6.43 54.07 -9.08
C VAL A 173 4.93 54.35 -9.28
N SER A 174 4.16 53.33 -9.68
CA SER A 174 2.72 53.36 -9.97
C SER A 174 1.89 52.88 -8.78
N PRO A 175 0.61 53.24 -8.67
CA PRO A 175 -0.33 52.72 -7.65
C PRO A 175 -0.34 51.18 -7.55
N MET A 176 -0.05 50.49 -8.65
CA MET A 176 0.01 49.02 -8.76
C MET A 176 1.21 48.37 -8.05
N GLY A 177 2.23 49.14 -7.65
CA GLY A 177 3.42 48.63 -6.93
C GLY A 177 3.16 48.30 -5.46
N ALA A 178 2.07 48.80 -4.87
CA ALA A 178 1.72 48.60 -3.47
C ALA A 178 0.98 47.27 -3.20
N ALA A 179 0.37 46.65 -4.22
CA ALA A 179 -0.42 45.42 -4.08
C ALA A 179 0.42 44.13 -3.99
N THR A 180 1.76 44.21 -4.13
CA THR A 180 2.63 43.04 -4.35
C THR A 180 3.11 42.32 -3.08
N THR A 181 2.64 42.69 -1.88
CA THR A 181 3.11 42.18 -0.57
C THR A 181 2.65 40.76 -0.20
N VAL A 182 2.33 39.89 -1.17
CA VAL A 182 1.78 38.55 -0.87
C VAL A 182 2.77 37.40 -1.16
N ILE A 183 3.97 37.63 -1.68
CA ILE A 183 4.92 36.52 -1.95
C ILE A 183 6.31 36.80 -1.38
N SER A 184 6.87 35.80 -0.69
CA SER A 184 8.22 35.77 -0.13
C SER A 184 9.27 36.30 -1.12
N ALA A 185 10.07 37.25 -0.66
CA ALA A 185 11.09 37.97 -1.44
C ALA A 185 12.28 37.12 -1.92
N MET A 186 12.21 35.79 -1.86
CA MET A 186 13.37 34.90 -2.08
C MET A 186 13.45 34.24 -3.47
N VAL A 187 12.42 34.35 -4.32
CA VAL A 187 12.43 33.76 -5.68
C VAL A 187 11.94 34.78 -6.71
N GLU A 188 12.71 35.01 -7.77
CA GLU A 188 12.29 35.88 -8.86
C GLU A 188 11.02 35.34 -9.54
N PRO A 189 9.99 36.18 -9.77
CA PRO A 189 8.80 35.73 -10.50
C PRO A 189 9.16 35.28 -11.92
N PRO A 190 8.50 34.25 -12.48
CA PRO A 190 8.69 33.85 -13.87
C PRO A 190 8.57 35.04 -14.83
N ALA A 191 9.38 35.07 -15.90
CA ALA A 191 9.43 36.19 -16.83
C ALA A 191 8.04 36.58 -17.40
N LYS A 192 7.15 35.60 -17.62
CA LYS A 192 5.76 35.82 -18.07
C LYS A 192 4.95 36.67 -17.10
N ARG A 193 5.04 36.38 -15.79
CA ARG A 193 4.36 37.18 -14.76
C ARG A 193 4.88 38.62 -14.73
N GLN A 194 6.20 38.80 -14.85
CA GLN A 194 6.79 40.14 -14.86
C GLN A 194 6.32 40.96 -16.06
N MET A 195 6.27 40.37 -17.26
CA MET A 195 5.75 41.03 -18.45
C MET A 195 4.25 41.34 -18.34
N ARG A 196 3.46 40.44 -17.75
CA ARG A 196 2.02 40.67 -17.54
C ARG A 196 1.78 41.91 -16.68
N LEU A 197 2.52 42.07 -15.58
CA LEU A 197 2.43 43.27 -14.73
C LEU A 197 2.79 44.55 -15.49
N VAL A 198 3.78 44.50 -16.39
CA VAL A 198 4.14 45.64 -17.25
C VAL A 198 3.02 45.97 -18.24
N VAL A 199 2.37 44.95 -18.82
CA VAL A 199 1.22 45.15 -19.71
C VAL A 199 -0.01 45.65 -18.94
N TYR A 200 -0.18 45.29 -17.67
CA TYR A 200 -1.25 45.83 -16.83
C TYR A 200 -1.07 47.32 -16.55
N ASP A 201 0.13 47.75 -16.20
CA ASP A 201 0.44 49.18 -16.02
C ASP A 201 0.21 49.95 -17.33
N TRP A 202 0.66 49.40 -18.47
CA TRP A 202 0.41 50.00 -19.79
C TRP A 202 -1.09 50.07 -20.11
N GLY A 203 -1.81 48.97 -19.87
CA GLY A 203 -3.24 48.85 -20.10
C GLY A 203 -4.04 49.86 -19.30
N TRP A 204 -3.68 50.06 -18.03
CA TRP A 204 -4.31 51.05 -17.17
C TRP A 204 -4.04 52.47 -17.68
N LYS A 205 -2.79 52.81 -18.02
CA LYS A 205 -2.41 54.13 -18.57
C LYS A 205 -3.15 54.45 -19.87
N ILE A 206 -3.16 53.51 -20.82
CA ILE A 206 -3.82 53.74 -22.11
C ILE A 206 -5.35 53.85 -21.95
N ALA A 207 -5.95 53.10 -21.02
CA ALA A 207 -7.38 53.14 -20.76
C ALA A 207 -7.88 54.48 -20.17
N GLN A 208 -7.00 55.26 -19.54
CA GLN A 208 -7.33 56.63 -19.10
C GLN A 208 -7.49 57.60 -20.28
N LEU A 209 -6.86 57.30 -21.42
CA LEU A 209 -6.89 58.18 -22.60
C LEU A 209 -8.05 57.87 -23.54
N ILE A 210 -8.54 56.62 -23.53
CA ILE A 210 -9.68 56.19 -24.33
C ILE A 210 -10.97 56.76 -23.71
N PRO A 211 -11.90 57.34 -24.49
CA PRO A 211 -13.16 57.86 -23.94
C PRO A 211 -14.06 56.73 -23.42
N ASP A 212 -14.91 57.03 -22.43
CA ASP A 212 -15.98 56.12 -21.99
C ASP A 212 -17.09 56.05 -23.05
N ASN A 213 -17.80 54.92 -23.13
CA ASN A 213 -18.97 54.81 -24.00
C ASN A 213 -20.10 55.69 -23.44
N PRO A 214 -20.57 56.71 -24.17
CA PRO A 214 -21.60 57.63 -23.70
C PRO A 214 -22.97 56.99 -23.47
N SER A 215 -23.22 55.85 -24.12
CA SER A 215 -24.49 55.10 -24.03
C SER A 215 -24.40 53.86 -23.16
N GLY A 216 -23.23 53.58 -22.58
CA GLY A 216 -22.97 52.39 -21.77
C GLY A 216 -22.94 52.70 -20.28
N ASN A 217 -23.45 51.79 -19.45
CA ASN A 217 -23.26 51.86 -18.01
C ASN A 217 -21.80 51.54 -17.66
N ALA A 218 -21.15 52.39 -16.87
CA ALA A 218 -19.80 52.10 -16.37
C ALA A 218 -19.84 50.88 -15.44
N LEU A 219 -19.02 49.87 -15.71
CA LEU A 219 -18.90 48.67 -14.88
C LEU A 219 -17.93 48.91 -13.70
N PRO A 220 -17.89 48.03 -12.67
CA PRO A 220 -16.93 48.12 -11.55
C PRO A 220 -15.51 48.48 -11.98
N ARG A 221 -14.92 49.53 -11.39
CA ARG A 221 -13.55 49.94 -11.70
C ARG A 221 -12.54 48.96 -11.11
N MET A 222 -11.59 48.54 -11.94
CA MET A 222 -10.47 47.66 -11.58
C MET A 222 -9.17 48.32 -12.02
N VAL A 223 -8.21 48.36 -11.10
CA VAL A 223 -6.87 48.94 -11.28
C VAL A 223 -5.87 47.85 -11.66
N SER A 224 -5.83 46.73 -10.91
CA SER A 224 -4.86 45.67 -11.16
C SER A 224 -5.28 44.31 -10.61
N VAL A 225 -4.74 43.26 -11.21
CA VAL A 225 -4.78 41.88 -10.73
C VAL A 225 -3.36 41.38 -10.51
N ASP A 226 -3.11 40.66 -9.42
CA ASP A 226 -1.89 39.87 -9.22
C ASP A 226 -2.30 38.43 -8.85
N SER A 227 -1.71 37.46 -9.55
CA SER A 227 -1.95 36.03 -9.32
C SER A 227 -0.67 35.23 -9.50
N ASN A 228 -0.66 34.01 -8.97
CA ASN A 228 0.47 33.09 -9.11
C ASN A 228 0.25 31.96 -10.13
N ILE A 229 -0.74 32.09 -11.01
CA ILE A 229 -1.13 31.02 -11.95
C ILE A 229 -0.03 30.69 -12.98
N ASP A 230 0.94 31.59 -13.17
CA ASP A 230 2.13 31.36 -14.01
C ASP A 230 3.03 30.21 -13.51
N LYS A 231 2.78 29.70 -12.30
CA LYS A 231 3.38 28.48 -11.79
C LYS A 231 3.07 27.26 -12.66
N GLY A 232 1.90 27.23 -13.32
CA GLY A 232 1.44 26.11 -14.12
C GLY A 232 0.68 25.07 -13.29
N ILE A 233 1.39 24.07 -12.77
CA ILE A 233 0.80 22.95 -12.02
C ILE A 233 0.83 23.25 -10.52
N PHE A 234 -0.28 22.97 -9.85
CA PHE A 234 -0.43 23.07 -8.41
C PHE A 234 -0.70 21.68 -7.82
N SER A 235 0.19 21.25 -6.92
CA SER A 235 0.12 19.96 -6.21
C SER A 235 -0.64 20.07 -4.89
N ILE A 236 -0.89 18.94 -4.20
CA ILE A 236 -1.58 18.91 -2.91
C ILE A 236 -0.95 19.91 -1.92
N GLY A 237 -1.79 20.69 -1.23
CA GLY A 237 -1.40 21.68 -0.21
C GLY A 237 -0.93 23.02 -0.77
N GLU A 238 -0.71 23.12 -2.08
CA GLU A 238 -0.28 24.36 -2.70
C GLU A 238 -1.44 25.34 -2.88
N LYS A 239 -1.10 26.64 -2.94
CA LYS A 239 -2.08 27.73 -2.89
C LYS A 239 -2.13 28.50 -4.20
N ILE A 240 -3.30 28.52 -4.84
CA ILE A 240 -3.63 29.46 -5.91
C ILE A 240 -4.09 30.75 -5.24
N ARG A 241 -3.40 31.86 -5.49
CA ARG A 241 -3.62 33.14 -4.82
C ARG A 241 -3.97 34.21 -5.84
N VAL A 242 -4.97 35.00 -5.52
CA VAL A 242 -5.47 36.09 -6.36
C VAL A 242 -5.63 37.34 -5.50
N SER A 243 -5.12 38.47 -5.99
CA SER A 243 -5.25 39.77 -5.36
C SER A 243 -5.70 40.80 -6.39
N VAL A 244 -6.73 41.59 -6.07
CA VAL A 244 -7.36 42.54 -6.98
C VAL A 244 -7.45 43.90 -6.32
N GLN A 245 -6.94 44.92 -7.00
CA GLN A 245 -7.16 46.32 -6.61
C GLN A 245 -8.30 46.88 -7.46
N ALA A 246 -9.38 47.28 -6.81
CA ALA A 246 -10.61 47.73 -7.45
C ALA A 246 -11.31 48.81 -6.59
N GLU A 247 -12.41 49.38 -7.10
CA GLU A 247 -13.27 50.27 -6.29
C GLU A 247 -13.77 49.55 -5.03
N LYS A 248 -14.07 50.32 -3.98
CA LYS A 248 -14.53 49.79 -2.68
C LYS A 248 -15.98 49.29 -2.76
N GLN A 249 -16.38 48.50 -1.77
CA GLN A 249 -17.77 48.02 -1.57
C GLN A 249 -18.29 47.04 -2.64
N LEU A 250 -17.40 46.37 -3.37
CA LEU A 250 -17.72 45.25 -4.24
C LEU A 250 -17.79 43.93 -3.47
N SER A 251 -18.67 43.03 -3.91
CA SER A 251 -18.53 41.60 -3.70
C SER A 251 -17.58 41.05 -4.75
N CYS A 252 -16.47 40.44 -4.32
CA CYS A 252 -15.44 39.92 -5.21
C CYS A 252 -15.24 38.42 -4.99
N SER A 253 -15.17 37.67 -6.07
CA SER A 253 -14.86 36.24 -6.08
C SER A 253 -14.03 35.88 -7.30
N PHE A 254 -13.43 34.69 -7.29
CA PHE A 254 -12.81 34.13 -8.48
C PHE A 254 -13.19 32.66 -8.69
N ASP A 255 -13.10 32.25 -9.95
CA ASP A 255 -13.32 30.90 -10.42
C ASP A 255 -12.02 30.33 -10.99
N ILE A 256 -11.83 29.03 -10.78
CA ILE A 256 -10.85 28.20 -11.45
C ILE A 256 -11.61 27.42 -12.53
N GLY A 257 -11.87 28.09 -13.65
CA GLY A 257 -12.72 27.59 -14.73
C GLY A 257 -14.00 26.94 -14.23
N ASP A 258 -14.26 25.72 -14.66
CA ASP A 258 -15.42 24.94 -14.21
C ASP A 258 -15.11 24.07 -12.98
N PHE A 259 -13.84 23.96 -12.58
CA PHE A 259 -13.43 23.14 -11.44
C PHE A 259 -13.97 23.68 -10.11
N LYS A 260 -13.82 24.99 -9.86
CA LYS A 260 -14.32 25.61 -8.63
C LYS A 260 -14.74 27.05 -8.89
N LYS A 261 -15.98 27.37 -8.52
CA LYS A 261 -16.58 28.69 -8.72
C LYS A 261 -16.84 29.42 -7.40
N SER A 262 -16.94 30.74 -7.49
CA SER A 262 -17.32 31.64 -6.40
C SER A 262 -16.40 31.58 -5.19
N ILE A 263 -15.09 31.45 -5.39
CA ILE A 263 -14.11 31.48 -4.30
C ILE A 263 -14.04 32.93 -3.77
N PRO A 264 -14.37 33.17 -2.50
CA PRO A 264 -14.54 34.53 -1.98
C PRO A 264 -13.19 35.27 -1.90
N MET A 265 -13.23 36.55 -2.26
CA MET A 265 -12.11 37.48 -2.13
C MET A 265 -12.51 38.64 -1.23
N PRO A 266 -12.42 38.53 0.11
CA PRO A 266 -12.73 39.63 1.02
C PRO A 266 -11.83 40.86 0.78
N TYR A 267 -12.38 42.04 1.04
CA TYR A 267 -11.63 43.29 1.06
C TYR A 267 -10.73 43.37 2.29
N THR A 268 -9.45 43.68 2.10
CA THR A 268 -8.42 43.71 3.13
C THR A 268 -8.01 45.15 3.49
N LYS A 269 -7.38 45.31 4.67
CA LYS A 269 -6.99 46.63 5.22
C LYS A 269 -6.02 47.41 4.33
N ASP A 270 -5.27 46.74 3.46
CA ASP A 270 -4.34 47.33 2.49
C ASP A 270 -5.02 47.80 1.19
N GLY A 271 -6.36 47.78 1.14
CA GLY A 271 -7.13 48.34 0.04
C GLY A 271 -7.27 47.42 -1.18
N THR A 272 -7.14 46.11 -0.98
CA THR A 272 -7.25 45.10 -2.04
C THR A 272 -8.25 44.01 -1.68
N TYR A 273 -8.75 43.27 -2.67
CA TYR A 273 -9.52 42.06 -2.48
C TYR A 273 -8.58 40.86 -2.61
N LYS A 274 -8.55 39.95 -1.63
CA LYS A 274 -7.63 38.80 -1.65
C LYS A 274 -8.37 37.49 -1.42
N GLY A 275 -8.14 36.52 -2.29
CA GLY A 275 -8.65 35.16 -2.14
C GLY A 275 -7.58 34.12 -2.39
N MET A 276 -7.83 32.89 -1.91
CA MET A 276 -6.98 31.76 -2.20
C MET A 276 -7.76 30.45 -2.27
N TYR A 277 -7.25 29.52 -3.07
CA TYR A 277 -7.65 28.13 -3.09
C TYR A 277 -6.46 27.27 -2.66
N VAL A 278 -6.68 26.34 -1.73
CA VAL A 278 -5.69 25.33 -1.33
C VAL A 278 -6.04 24.04 -2.04
N VAL A 279 -5.13 23.51 -2.84
CA VAL A 279 -5.33 22.22 -3.52
C VAL A 279 -5.47 21.12 -2.48
N LYS A 280 -6.56 20.37 -2.58
CA LYS A 280 -6.88 19.23 -1.72
C LYS A 280 -6.51 17.93 -2.39
N GLU A 281 -6.38 16.89 -1.57
CA GLU A 281 -6.27 15.52 -2.06
C GLU A 281 -7.50 15.16 -2.92
N GLY A 282 -7.25 14.57 -4.08
CA GLY A 282 -8.27 14.21 -5.07
C GLY A 282 -8.69 15.34 -6.02
N ASP A 283 -8.25 16.59 -5.80
CA ASP A 283 -8.51 17.67 -6.74
C ASP A 283 -7.81 17.39 -8.07
N TYR A 284 -8.51 17.54 -9.19
CA TYR A 284 -7.90 17.43 -10.50
C TYR A 284 -8.55 18.40 -11.48
N ALA A 285 -7.74 19.20 -12.15
CA ALA A 285 -8.20 20.14 -13.16
C ALA A 285 -7.08 20.41 -14.17
N SER A 286 -7.40 20.41 -15.46
CA SER A 286 -6.41 20.70 -16.50
C SER A 286 -6.73 22.01 -17.21
N MET A 287 -5.71 22.85 -17.35
CA MET A 287 -5.73 24.07 -18.16
C MET A 287 -6.95 25.01 -17.93
N GLN A 288 -7.39 25.16 -16.68
CA GLN A 288 -8.54 26.00 -16.35
C GLN A 288 -8.19 27.49 -16.41
N PRO A 289 -9.06 28.37 -16.95
CA PRO A 289 -8.84 29.82 -16.87
C PRO A 289 -9.06 30.33 -15.44
N LEU A 290 -8.41 31.45 -15.09
CA LEU A 290 -8.74 32.23 -13.90
C LEU A 290 -9.74 33.33 -14.27
N ILE A 291 -10.91 33.33 -13.65
CA ILE A 291 -11.99 34.28 -13.90
C ILE A 291 -12.30 35.02 -12.59
N ILE A 292 -12.38 36.34 -12.62
CA ILE A 292 -12.63 37.17 -11.44
C ILE A 292 -13.95 37.91 -11.65
N HIS A 293 -14.82 37.84 -10.65
CA HIS A 293 -16.12 38.47 -10.61
C HIS A 293 -16.08 39.63 -9.63
N LEU A 294 -16.56 40.80 -10.09
CA LEU A 294 -16.72 42.00 -9.28
C LEU A 294 -18.15 42.47 -9.39
N VAL A 295 -18.89 42.45 -8.28
CA VAL A 295 -20.32 42.76 -8.25
C VAL A 295 -20.58 43.91 -7.30
N ARG A 296 -21.24 44.97 -7.79
CA ARG A 296 -21.72 46.07 -6.94
C ARG A 296 -22.93 45.65 -6.11
N PRO A 297 -23.27 46.39 -5.03
CA PRO A 297 -24.49 46.15 -4.26
C PRO A 297 -25.77 46.21 -5.10
N ASN A 298 -25.78 46.99 -6.18
CA ASN A 298 -26.91 47.08 -7.11
C ASN A 298 -26.97 45.94 -8.15
N GLY A 299 -26.14 44.91 -8.04
CA GLY A 299 -26.09 43.76 -8.94
C GLY A 299 -25.31 43.96 -10.24
N THR A 300 -24.73 45.15 -10.49
CA THR A 300 -23.90 45.37 -11.69
C THR A 300 -22.60 44.57 -11.58
N GLU A 301 -22.35 43.68 -12.54
CA GLU A 301 -21.19 42.79 -12.55
C GLU A 301 -20.14 43.18 -13.60
N ARG A 302 -18.86 43.01 -13.24
CA ARG A 302 -17.73 42.96 -14.18
C ARG A 302 -17.02 41.61 -14.05
N ILE A 303 -16.74 41.00 -15.20
CA ILE A 303 -15.92 39.81 -15.30
C ILE A 303 -14.53 40.19 -15.83
N TRP A 304 -13.48 39.65 -15.19
CA TRP A 304 -12.11 39.73 -15.65
C TRP A 304 -11.55 38.34 -15.89
N ILE A 305 -11.06 38.11 -17.10
CA ILE A 305 -10.37 36.86 -17.46
C ILE A 305 -8.88 37.14 -17.45
N GLU A 306 -8.13 36.36 -16.67
CA GLU A 306 -6.69 36.51 -16.56
C GLU A 306 -6.00 36.10 -17.89
N PRO A 307 -5.21 36.99 -18.51
CA PRO A 307 -4.64 36.78 -19.84
C PRO A 307 -3.47 35.78 -19.85
N GLU A 308 -3.52 34.83 -20.79
CA GLU A 308 -2.45 33.86 -21.10
C GLU A 308 -1.88 33.12 -19.87
N GLY A 309 -2.73 32.79 -18.90
CA GLY A 309 -2.42 31.92 -17.77
C GLY A 309 -3.52 30.89 -17.56
N THR A 310 -3.13 29.64 -17.35
CA THR A 310 -4.05 28.53 -17.04
C THR A 310 -3.61 27.84 -15.77
N ILE A 311 -4.57 27.38 -15.00
CA ILE A 311 -4.38 26.64 -13.77
C ILE A 311 -4.50 25.16 -14.09
N THR A 312 -3.45 24.39 -13.79
CA THR A 312 -3.53 22.93 -13.73
C THR A 312 -3.41 22.52 -12.27
N ILE A 313 -4.33 21.69 -11.80
CA ILE A 313 -4.36 21.14 -10.46
C ILE A 313 -4.18 19.64 -10.58
N ASP A 314 -3.21 19.13 -9.83
CA ASP A 314 -2.99 17.70 -9.70
C ASP A 314 -2.83 17.37 -8.21
N GLY A 315 -3.96 17.03 -7.61
CA GLY A 315 -4.09 16.63 -6.21
C GLY A 315 -4.10 15.11 -6.03
N ILE A 316 -3.73 14.33 -7.05
CA ILE A 316 -3.79 12.87 -7.01
C ILE A 316 -2.38 12.32 -6.93
N ALA A 317 -2.01 11.77 -5.76
CA ALA A 317 -0.70 11.15 -5.62
C ALA A 317 -0.59 9.84 -6.41
N PRO A 318 0.60 9.49 -6.93
CA PRO A 318 0.82 8.19 -7.56
C PRO A 318 0.63 7.06 -6.53
N PRO A 319 0.40 5.80 -6.95
CA PRO A 319 0.36 4.68 -6.03
C PRO A 319 1.71 4.52 -5.29
N ALA A 320 1.69 4.08 -4.03
CA ALA A 320 2.91 3.77 -3.31
C ALA A 320 3.59 2.50 -3.88
N PRO A 321 4.94 2.42 -3.87
CA PRO A 321 5.65 1.18 -4.19
C PRO A 321 5.24 0.00 -3.30
N GLN A 322 5.20 -1.19 -3.89
CA GLN A 322 4.77 -2.45 -3.28
C GLN A 322 5.80 -3.57 -3.50
N HIS A 323 5.64 -4.69 -2.80
CA HIS A 323 6.49 -5.88 -2.94
C HIS A 323 7.99 -5.57 -2.88
N ILE A 324 8.39 -4.85 -1.84
CA ILE A 324 9.79 -4.46 -1.66
C ILE A 324 10.61 -5.69 -1.29
N SER A 325 11.61 -5.99 -2.12
CA SER A 325 12.57 -7.08 -1.91
C SER A 325 13.95 -6.49 -1.65
N THR A 326 14.70 -7.09 -0.73
CA THR A 326 16.05 -6.64 -0.38
C THR A 326 17.01 -7.81 -0.36
N GLU A 327 18.17 -7.63 -0.99
CA GLU A 327 19.26 -8.60 -1.00
C GLU A 327 20.54 -7.91 -0.55
N VAL A 328 21.30 -8.54 0.35
CA VAL A 328 22.52 -7.97 0.91
C VAL A 328 23.73 -8.72 0.38
N SER A 329 24.72 -7.97 -0.08
CA SER A 329 25.96 -8.47 -0.69
C SER A 329 27.15 -7.61 -0.26
N LYS A 330 28.38 -8.02 -0.60
CA LYS A 330 29.59 -7.23 -0.30
C LYS A 330 29.58 -5.87 -1.02
N GLU A 331 28.83 -5.77 -2.12
CA GLU A 331 28.69 -4.59 -2.94
C GLU A 331 27.67 -3.58 -2.38
N GLY A 332 26.80 -4.01 -1.46
CA GLY A 332 25.72 -3.17 -0.93
C GLY A 332 24.41 -3.90 -0.68
N VAL A 333 23.37 -3.10 -0.44
CA VAL A 333 21.97 -3.57 -0.37
C VAL A 333 21.30 -3.30 -1.71
N SER A 334 20.93 -4.36 -2.41
CA SER A 334 20.08 -4.30 -3.60
C SER A 334 18.62 -4.26 -3.18
N ILE A 335 17.90 -3.24 -3.64
CA ILE A 335 16.51 -2.97 -3.29
C ILE A 335 15.70 -3.02 -4.59
N GLY A 336 14.69 -3.88 -4.63
CA GLY A 336 13.73 -3.98 -5.73
C GLY A 336 12.32 -3.73 -5.25
N TRP A 337 11.45 -3.23 -6.11
CA TRP A 337 10.03 -3.03 -5.82
C TRP A 337 9.19 -3.12 -7.09
N SER A 338 7.88 -3.27 -6.91
CA SER A 338 6.88 -3.13 -7.97
C SER A 338 6.04 -1.89 -7.77
N LEU A 339 5.48 -1.34 -8.84
CA LEU A 339 4.53 -0.23 -8.77
C LEU A 339 3.26 -0.57 -9.57
N PRO A 340 2.06 -0.31 -9.02
CA PRO A 340 0.85 -0.27 -9.84
C PRO A 340 0.95 0.77 -10.97
N GLU A 341 0.14 0.65 -12.01
CA GLU A 341 0.17 1.56 -13.16
C GLU A 341 -0.08 3.03 -12.72
N ALA A 342 0.75 3.93 -13.22
CA ALA A 342 0.71 5.36 -12.89
C ALA A 342 0.97 6.20 -14.15
N LYS A 343 0.01 7.07 -14.52
CA LYS A 343 0.00 7.78 -15.83
C LYS A 343 1.03 8.90 -15.92
N ASP A 344 1.32 9.55 -14.80
CA ASP A 344 2.14 10.75 -14.67
C ASP A 344 3.32 10.55 -13.72
N LEU A 345 3.70 9.29 -13.49
CA LEU A 345 4.90 8.97 -12.72
C LEU A 345 6.11 9.68 -13.31
N LYS A 346 6.85 10.35 -12.44
CA LYS A 346 8.13 10.98 -12.74
C LYS A 346 9.30 10.11 -12.31
N GLY A 347 9.14 9.34 -11.23
CA GLY A 347 10.15 8.39 -10.75
C GLY A 347 10.00 8.10 -9.26
N PHE A 348 11.10 7.67 -8.65
CA PHE A 348 11.17 7.22 -7.28
C PHE A 348 12.26 7.96 -6.49
N VAL A 349 12.04 8.07 -5.19
CA VAL A 349 13.03 8.52 -4.21
C VAL A 349 13.21 7.39 -3.21
N VAL A 350 14.40 6.81 -3.16
CA VAL A 350 14.75 5.80 -2.17
C VAL A 350 15.37 6.50 -0.96
N GLU A 351 14.87 6.19 0.22
CA GLU A 351 15.26 6.84 1.47
C GLU A 351 15.68 5.80 2.51
N LYS A 352 16.70 6.14 3.31
CA LYS A 352 17.32 5.27 4.33
C LYS A 352 17.35 5.96 5.70
N ALA A 353 17.14 5.20 6.76
CA ALA A 353 17.28 5.64 8.16
C ALA A 353 17.88 4.53 9.05
N ASP A 354 18.41 4.91 10.21
CA ASP A 354 18.89 3.98 11.24
C ASP A 354 17.76 3.50 12.17
N THR A 355 16.57 4.11 12.09
CA THR A 355 15.39 3.81 12.89
C THR A 355 14.15 3.64 12.01
N PRO A 356 13.15 2.83 12.43
CA PRO A 356 11.94 2.61 11.63
C PRO A 356 11.05 3.86 11.51
N VAL A 357 11.25 4.82 12.40
CA VAL A 357 10.52 6.09 12.47
C VAL A 357 11.52 7.26 12.55
N GLY A 358 11.06 8.47 12.22
CA GLY A 358 11.88 9.67 12.29
C GLY A 358 12.39 10.11 10.92
N ARG A 359 13.60 10.70 10.91
CA ARG A 359 14.15 11.34 9.71
C ARG A 359 14.83 10.30 8.83
N PHE A 360 14.32 10.15 7.61
CA PHE A 360 14.98 9.41 6.54
C PHE A 360 15.83 10.36 5.70
N THR A 361 16.95 9.85 5.20
CA THR A 361 17.86 10.53 4.28
C THR A 361 17.68 9.98 2.87
N VAL A 362 17.83 10.83 1.85
CA VAL A 362 17.70 10.39 0.45
C VAL A 362 18.96 9.66 0.05
N VAL A 363 18.82 8.40 -0.38
CA VAL A 363 19.91 7.60 -0.96
C VAL A 363 20.05 7.95 -2.43
N ALA A 364 18.94 7.87 -3.18
CA ALA A 364 18.94 8.15 -4.61
C ALA A 364 17.56 8.57 -5.14
N LYS A 365 17.57 9.19 -6.33
CA LYS A 365 16.39 9.40 -7.17
C LYS A 365 16.58 8.60 -8.45
N THR A 366 15.58 7.81 -8.85
CA THR A 366 15.70 6.90 -9.99
C THR A 366 14.36 6.71 -10.68
N GLU A 367 14.36 6.41 -11.98
CA GLU A 367 13.17 5.98 -12.73
C GLU A 367 13.05 4.45 -12.81
N LYS A 368 14.10 3.73 -12.42
CA LYS A 368 14.13 2.26 -12.38
C LYS A 368 13.40 1.74 -11.14
N LEU A 369 12.91 0.50 -11.25
CA LEU A 369 12.26 -0.23 -10.15
C LEU A 369 13.25 -0.95 -9.21
N SER A 370 14.52 -0.56 -9.28
CA SER A 370 15.59 -1.12 -8.47
C SER A 370 16.71 -0.12 -8.23
N LEU A 371 17.43 -0.32 -7.13
CA LEU A 371 18.59 0.47 -6.72
C LEU A 371 19.58 -0.40 -5.93
N LEU A 372 20.88 -0.16 -6.11
CA LEU A 372 21.92 -0.65 -5.22
C LEU A 372 22.38 0.50 -4.30
N ASP A 373 22.31 0.30 -2.99
CA ASP A 373 22.91 1.19 -1.99
C ASP A 373 24.25 0.60 -1.51
N PRO A 374 25.40 1.15 -1.93
CA PRO A 374 26.72 0.67 -1.51
C PRO A 374 27.15 1.22 -0.14
N ASP A 375 26.49 2.25 0.40
CA ASP A 375 26.88 2.92 1.64
C ASP A 375 26.30 2.19 2.86
N ILE A 376 26.91 1.05 3.16
CA ILE A 376 26.48 0.15 4.23
C ILE A 376 27.63 -0.21 5.15
N SER A 377 27.32 -0.42 6.43
CA SER A 377 28.26 -0.99 7.40
C SER A 377 27.76 -2.35 7.87
N GLU A 378 28.66 -3.34 7.87
CA GLU A 378 28.41 -4.65 8.51
C GLU A 378 27.98 -4.45 9.96
N GLY A 379 27.10 -5.33 10.46
CA GLY A 379 26.62 -5.21 11.84
C GLY A 379 25.42 -4.27 12.03
N LYS A 380 25.11 -3.41 11.05
CA LYS A 380 24.04 -2.41 11.19
C LYS A 380 22.73 -2.85 10.54
N THR A 381 21.63 -2.39 11.12
CA THR A 381 20.29 -2.48 10.55
C THR A 381 19.88 -1.13 9.98
N TYR A 382 19.53 -1.10 8.70
CA TYR A 382 18.98 0.07 8.02
C TYR A 382 17.49 -0.13 7.73
N TYR A 383 16.75 0.97 7.68
CA TYR A 383 15.35 0.98 7.30
C TYR A 383 15.21 1.72 5.98
N TYR A 384 14.74 1.02 4.95
CA TYR A 384 14.52 1.59 3.63
C TYR A 384 13.05 1.83 3.38
N ARG A 385 12.72 2.95 2.74
CA ARG A 385 11.40 3.19 2.16
C ARG A 385 11.54 3.83 0.80
N ILE A 386 10.57 3.59 -0.07
CA ILE A 386 10.57 4.14 -1.42
C ILE A 386 9.35 5.03 -1.57
N ALA A 387 9.56 6.24 -2.08
CA ALA A 387 8.50 7.15 -2.44
C ALA A 387 8.36 7.22 -3.96
N SER A 388 7.18 6.94 -4.49
CA SER A 388 6.83 7.32 -5.87
C SER A 388 6.56 8.83 -5.92
N VAL A 389 6.93 9.45 -7.03
CA VAL A 389 6.75 10.89 -7.28
C VAL A 389 6.19 11.08 -8.68
N ASP A 390 5.13 11.87 -8.81
CA ASP A 390 4.56 12.23 -10.11
C ASP A 390 5.20 13.50 -10.70
N LYS A 391 4.72 13.92 -11.87
CA LYS A 391 5.16 15.14 -12.56
C LYS A 391 4.77 16.42 -11.84
N ALA A 392 3.71 16.42 -11.04
CA ALA A 392 3.27 17.55 -10.22
C ALA A 392 4.06 17.68 -8.91
N GLY A 393 4.76 16.62 -8.49
CA GLY A 393 5.50 16.55 -7.25
C GLY A 393 4.75 15.91 -6.09
N ASN A 394 3.54 15.35 -6.28
CA ASN A 394 2.89 14.58 -5.22
C ASN A 394 3.67 13.29 -4.96
N ARG A 395 3.60 12.80 -3.73
CA ARG A 395 4.39 11.66 -3.26
C ARG A 395 3.55 10.66 -2.49
N SER A 396 3.81 9.38 -2.74
CA SER A 396 3.29 8.28 -1.94
C SER A 396 4.44 7.40 -1.47
N VAL A 397 4.48 7.09 -0.17
CA VAL A 397 5.62 6.45 0.48
C VAL A 397 5.23 5.05 0.95
N SER A 398 6.11 4.06 0.73
CA SER A 398 5.95 2.72 1.25
C SER A 398 6.14 2.65 2.77
N SER A 399 5.70 1.56 3.39
CA SER A 399 6.17 1.20 4.73
C SER A 399 7.69 0.97 4.73
N PRO A 400 8.41 1.34 5.80
CA PRO A 400 9.83 1.02 5.93
C PRO A 400 10.09 -0.49 6.06
N VAL A 401 11.12 -0.97 5.38
CA VAL A 401 11.59 -2.36 5.43
C VAL A 401 12.94 -2.41 6.15
N PRO A 402 13.10 -3.24 7.21
CA PRO A 402 14.38 -3.40 7.88
C PRO A 402 15.31 -4.31 7.08
N VAL A 403 16.57 -3.91 6.93
CA VAL A 403 17.64 -4.68 6.30
C VAL A 403 18.82 -4.71 7.26
N THR A 404 19.19 -5.91 7.72
CA THR A 404 20.36 -6.07 8.58
C THR A 404 21.54 -6.55 7.75
N VAL A 405 22.62 -5.78 7.76
CA VAL A 405 23.83 -6.11 7.02
C VAL A 405 24.60 -7.18 7.80
N PRO A 406 24.79 -8.38 7.22
CA PRO A 406 25.48 -9.44 7.91
C PRO A 406 26.96 -9.13 8.05
N PHE A 407 27.64 -9.91 8.88
CA PHE A 407 29.09 -9.99 8.82
C PHE A 407 29.49 -10.97 7.71
N PHE A 408 30.29 -10.51 6.75
CA PHE A 408 30.69 -11.35 5.62
C PHE A 408 31.84 -12.30 5.97
N GLU A 409 32.70 -11.87 6.89
CA GLU A 409 33.81 -12.66 7.39
C GLU A 409 33.41 -13.47 8.62
N LYS A 410 34.13 -14.58 8.87
CA LYS A 410 33.87 -15.42 10.04
C LYS A 410 34.31 -14.71 11.32
N MET A 411 33.43 -14.66 12.32
CA MET A 411 33.73 -14.03 13.61
C MET A 411 33.94 -15.05 14.71
N MET A 412 34.95 -14.85 15.55
CA MET A 412 35.18 -15.69 16.72
C MET A 412 34.18 -15.34 17.84
N LEU A 413 33.49 -16.34 18.38
CA LEU A 413 32.66 -16.13 19.56
C LEU A 413 33.53 -16.02 20.83
N PRO A 414 33.23 -15.07 21.72
CA PRO A 414 33.88 -14.98 23.03
C PRO A 414 33.43 -16.10 23.95
N GLU A 415 34.21 -16.38 25.00
CA GLU A 415 33.87 -17.37 26.03
C GLU A 415 32.67 -16.95 26.90
N GLN A 416 32.31 -15.67 26.92
CA GLN A 416 31.06 -15.18 27.52
C GLN A 416 30.13 -14.60 26.46
N LEU A 417 28.93 -15.16 26.35
CA LEU A 417 27.94 -14.79 25.35
C LEU A 417 26.81 -13.96 25.94
N LYS A 418 26.54 -12.81 25.31
CA LYS A 418 25.41 -11.93 25.62
C LYS A 418 25.03 -11.06 24.41
N GLY A 419 23.88 -10.40 24.49
CA GLY A 419 23.43 -9.45 23.46
C GLY A 419 22.82 -10.16 22.26
N ASN A 420 23.10 -9.65 21.05
CA ASN A 420 22.47 -10.11 19.81
C ASN A 420 23.52 -10.64 18.83
N LEU A 421 23.32 -11.84 18.30
CA LEU A 421 23.99 -12.33 17.10
C LEU A 421 23.06 -12.10 15.90
N ILE A 422 23.58 -11.43 14.89
CA ILE A 422 22.88 -11.13 13.64
C ILE A 422 23.38 -12.07 12.53
N ALA A 423 22.74 -12.06 11.37
CA ALA A 423 23.15 -12.90 10.23
C ALA A 423 24.67 -12.81 9.96
N GLY A 424 25.30 -13.97 9.76
CA GLY A 424 26.76 -14.09 9.67
C GLY A 424 27.25 -15.46 10.10
N THR A 425 28.53 -15.74 9.87
CA THR A 425 29.17 -17.00 10.29
C THR A 425 30.04 -16.76 11.53
N TYR A 426 29.79 -17.55 12.57
CA TYR A 426 30.45 -17.44 13.87
C TYR A 426 31.19 -18.73 14.17
N ILE A 427 32.38 -18.64 14.76
CA ILE A 427 33.21 -19.79 15.14
C ILE A 427 33.15 -19.96 16.66
N LEU A 428 32.65 -21.10 17.11
CA LEU A 428 32.69 -21.52 18.51
C LEU A 428 33.88 -22.48 18.71
N LYS A 429 35.00 -21.95 19.19
CA LYS A 429 36.25 -22.73 19.32
C LYS A 429 36.36 -23.52 20.62
N LYS A 430 35.74 -23.03 21.68
CA LYS A 430 35.72 -23.62 23.02
C LYS A 430 34.33 -23.47 23.62
N ASP A 431 34.14 -24.02 24.81
CA ASP A 431 32.92 -23.80 25.57
C ASP A 431 32.71 -22.29 25.81
N ALA A 432 31.47 -21.84 25.58
CA ALA A 432 31.07 -20.46 25.81
C ALA A 432 29.85 -20.41 26.72
N VAL A 433 29.80 -19.43 27.62
CA VAL A 433 28.85 -19.36 28.72
C VAL A 433 27.92 -18.18 28.56
N VAL A 434 26.61 -18.43 28.66
CA VAL A 434 25.60 -17.39 28.90
C VAL A 434 25.34 -17.37 30.40
N SER A 435 25.94 -16.39 31.08
CA SER A 435 25.87 -16.24 32.54
C SER A 435 24.44 -15.97 33.03
N GLU A 436 24.20 -16.21 34.31
CA GLU A 436 22.93 -15.88 34.96
C GLU A 436 22.58 -14.39 34.78
N GLY A 437 21.30 -14.08 34.58
CA GLY A 437 20.82 -12.72 34.29
C GLY A 437 21.07 -12.22 32.86
N GLU A 438 22.00 -12.83 32.11
CA GLU A 438 22.30 -12.43 30.73
C GLU A 438 21.29 -13.00 29.72
N LEU A 439 21.09 -12.23 28.65
CA LEU A 439 20.25 -12.61 27.51
C LEU A 439 21.08 -12.64 26.23
N LEU A 440 21.14 -13.81 25.61
CA LEU A 440 21.65 -14.00 24.25
C LEU A 440 20.48 -14.17 23.28
N LYS A 441 20.39 -13.32 22.28
CA LYS A 441 19.47 -13.45 21.14
C LYS A 441 20.25 -13.84 19.90
N ILE A 442 19.82 -14.87 19.20
CA ILE A 442 20.41 -15.35 17.95
C ILE A 442 19.35 -15.21 16.87
N GLY A 443 19.63 -14.35 15.88
CA GLY A 443 18.69 -14.01 14.82
C GLY A 443 18.66 -14.99 13.64
N PRO A 444 17.80 -14.72 12.64
CA PRO A 444 17.76 -15.45 11.38
C PRO A 444 19.10 -15.37 10.64
N GLY A 445 19.41 -16.40 9.84
CA GLY A 445 20.61 -16.43 9.01
C GLY A 445 21.94 -16.58 9.76
N VAL A 446 21.95 -16.60 11.10
CA VAL A 446 23.15 -16.89 11.90
C VAL A 446 23.60 -18.34 11.66
N LYS A 447 24.88 -18.53 11.38
CA LYS A 447 25.54 -19.82 11.28
C LYS A 447 26.63 -19.92 12.33
N ILE A 448 26.58 -20.90 13.22
CA ILE A 448 27.63 -21.17 14.21
C ILE A 448 28.36 -22.46 13.81
N ASP A 449 29.63 -22.33 13.44
CA ASP A 449 30.58 -23.40 13.19
C ASP A 449 31.31 -23.73 14.51
N ALA A 450 30.89 -24.80 15.18
CA ALA A 450 31.47 -25.29 16.42
C ALA A 450 32.62 -26.28 16.19
N SER A 451 33.71 -26.10 16.93
CA SER A 451 34.82 -27.06 16.97
C SER A 451 34.41 -28.31 17.75
N GLU A 452 35.10 -29.42 17.50
CA GLU A 452 34.89 -30.66 18.24
C GLU A 452 35.05 -30.42 19.75
N GLY A 453 34.12 -30.96 20.55
CA GLY A 453 34.12 -30.77 22.00
C GLY A 453 33.71 -29.38 22.51
N ALA A 454 33.48 -28.38 21.64
CA ALA A 454 32.96 -27.09 22.06
C ALA A 454 31.44 -27.15 22.33
N GLY A 455 30.93 -26.33 23.26
CA GLY A 455 29.50 -26.24 23.58
C GLY A 455 29.07 -24.86 24.07
N ILE A 456 27.77 -24.65 24.13
CA ILE A 456 27.19 -23.42 24.71
C ILE A 456 26.55 -23.78 26.05
N ILE A 457 27.12 -23.27 27.14
CA ILE A 457 26.65 -23.48 28.51
C ILE A 457 25.69 -22.35 28.86
N VAL A 458 24.47 -22.67 29.29
CA VAL A 458 23.40 -21.70 29.51
C VAL A 458 22.96 -21.73 30.98
N LYS A 459 23.29 -20.64 31.68
CA LYS A 459 22.81 -20.29 33.03
C LYS A 459 21.80 -19.13 32.99
N GLY A 460 21.90 -18.27 31.98
CA GLY A 460 20.94 -17.19 31.70
C GLY A 460 19.83 -17.57 30.73
N THR A 461 19.52 -16.70 29.77
CA THR A 461 18.49 -16.94 28.74
C THR A 461 19.09 -16.92 27.34
N VAL A 462 18.78 -17.94 26.54
CA VAL A 462 19.06 -18.00 25.10
C VAL A 462 17.75 -17.97 24.33
N ARG A 463 17.62 -17.06 23.37
CA ARG A 463 16.52 -16.99 22.40
C ARG A 463 17.04 -17.10 20.98
N ILE A 464 16.64 -18.14 20.26
CA ILE A 464 17.02 -18.37 18.86
C ILE A 464 15.78 -18.23 17.99
N ASN A 465 15.83 -17.31 17.03
CA ASN A 465 14.71 -17.00 16.13
C ASN A 465 15.16 -17.11 14.68
N GLY A 466 15.12 -18.32 14.12
CA GLY A 466 15.27 -18.56 12.68
C GLY A 466 13.95 -18.42 11.93
N SER A 467 14.03 -18.06 10.65
CA SER A 467 12.87 -18.03 9.74
C SER A 467 12.86 -19.24 8.80
N LEU A 468 11.82 -19.38 7.97
CA LEU A 468 11.78 -20.43 6.95
C LEU A 468 12.75 -20.18 5.79
N GLU A 469 12.95 -18.91 5.46
CA GLU A 469 13.84 -18.49 4.37
C GLU A 469 15.29 -18.42 4.85
N GLU A 470 15.49 -18.04 6.11
CA GLU A 470 16.80 -17.87 6.75
C GLU A 470 16.84 -18.58 8.11
N PRO A 471 16.95 -19.92 8.12
CA PRO A 471 17.07 -20.67 9.37
C PRO A 471 18.37 -20.33 10.09
N THR A 472 18.34 -20.42 11.42
CA THR A 472 19.57 -20.36 12.24
C THR A 472 20.22 -21.75 12.24
N ILE A 473 21.52 -21.84 11.94
CA ILE A 473 22.23 -23.12 11.82
C ILE A 473 23.34 -23.19 12.85
N LEU A 474 23.34 -24.22 13.70
CA LEU A 474 24.43 -24.53 14.62
C LEU A 474 24.99 -25.91 14.23
N LYS A 475 26.25 -25.95 13.80
CA LYS A 475 26.85 -27.17 13.26
C LYS A 475 28.29 -27.33 13.72
N GLY A 476 28.73 -28.58 13.83
CA GLY A 476 30.11 -28.95 14.14
C GLY A 476 30.19 -30.45 14.22
N ARG A 477 31.33 -31.08 13.90
CA ARG A 477 31.47 -32.52 14.12
C ARG A 477 31.88 -32.76 15.57
N GLY A 478 31.12 -33.55 16.32
CA GLY A 478 31.48 -33.96 17.68
C GLY A 478 31.35 -32.86 18.73
N TRP A 479 30.71 -31.74 18.42
CA TRP A 479 30.49 -30.65 19.38
C TRP A 479 29.40 -31.02 20.41
N LYS A 480 29.44 -30.41 21.59
CA LYS A 480 28.60 -30.74 22.75
C LYS A 480 27.18 -30.17 22.70
N GLY A 481 26.82 -29.42 21.66
CA GLY A 481 25.52 -28.76 21.57
C GLY A 481 25.32 -27.63 22.60
N ILE A 482 24.08 -27.45 23.04
CA ILE A 482 23.69 -26.50 24.08
C ILE A 482 23.46 -27.26 25.39
N LEU A 483 24.24 -26.91 26.41
CA LEU A 483 24.15 -27.42 27.77
C LEU A 483 23.39 -26.41 28.64
N LEU A 484 22.14 -26.70 28.99
CA LEU A 484 21.34 -25.90 29.91
C LEU A 484 21.58 -26.39 31.35
N ASP A 485 22.25 -25.57 32.16
CA ASP A 485 22.61 -25.91 33.55
C ASP A 485 21.45 -25.53 34.49
N SER A 486 20.97 -24.28 34.42
CA SER A 486 19.84 -23.76 35.23
C SER A 486 18.96 -22.71 34.51
N GLY A 487 19.23 -22.45 33.22
CA GLY A 487 18.72 -21.30 32.49
C GLY A 487 17.43 -21.53 31.70
N LYS A 488 17.24 -20.69 30.66
CA LYS A 488 16.11 -20.77 29.72
C LYS A 488 16.59 -20.83 28.27
N LEU A 489 16.13 -21.84 27.52
CA LEU A 489 16.33 -21.96 26.07
C LEU A 489 14.98 -21.85 25.36
N ILE A 490 14.83 -20.86 24.48
CA ILE A 490 13.69 -20.75 23.57
C ILE A 490 14.24 -20.70 22.14
N ALA A 491 13.93 -21.70 21.32
CA ALA A 491 14.42 -21.78 19.95
C ALA A 491 13.31 -22.08 18.96
N SER A 492 13.31 -21.35 17.84
CA SER A 492 12.38 -21.56 16.72
C SER A 492 13.13 -21.54 15.39
N GLY A 493 12.82 -22.46 14.47
CA GLY A 493 13.39 -22.44 13.12
C GLY A 493 14.90 -22.69 13.07
N VAL A 494 15.39 -23.61 13.91
CA VAL A 494 16.82 -23.87 14.09
C VAL A 494 17.22 -25.23 13.51
N ILE A 495 18.43 -25.32 12.96
CA ILE A 495 19.03 -26.56 12.46
C ILE A 495 20.28 -26.85 13.29
N PHE A 496 20.31 -28.01 13.94
CA PHE A 496 21.46 -28.55 14.66
C PHE A 496 22.07 -29.71 13.88
N GLU A 497 23.38 -29.67 13.60
CA GLU A 497 24.08 -30.73 12.88
C GLU A 497 25.37 -31.16 13.58
N GLY A 498 25.61 -32.47 13.63
CA GLY A 498 26.88 -33.09 14.07
C GLY A 498 27.18 -33.03 15.57
N CYS A 499 26.23 -32.58 16.39
CA CYS A 499 26.35 -32.59 17.85
C CYS A 499 26.28 -34.01 18.42
N THR A 500 27.03 -34.26 19.51
CA THR A 500 26.92 -35.49 20.30
C THR A 500 25.69 -35.45 21.21
N SER A 501 25.43 -34.31 21.84
CA SER A 501 24.12 -34.04 22.43
C SER A 501 23.68 -32.63 22.12
N CYS A 502 22.74 -32.45 21.20
CA CYS A 502 22.45 -31.11 20.68
C CYS A 502 21.82 -30.20 21.73
N ILE A 503 20.98 -30.78 22.60
CA ILE A 503 20.38 -30.08 23.73
C ILE A 503 20.45 -31.01 24.94
N HIS A 504 21.22 -30.61 25.94
CA HIS A 504 21.30 -31.30 27.22
C HIS A 504 20.85 -30.34 28.32
N ALA A 505 19.66 -30.56 28.87
CA ALA A 505 19.11 -29.74 29.94
C ALA A 505 19.13 -30.51 31.26
N LYS A 506 19.92 -30.04 32.21
CA LYS A 506 19.90 -30.55 33.58
C LYS A 506 18.68 -30.01 34.32
N GLU A 507 18.57 -28.68 34.34
CA GLU A 507 17.51 -27.94 35.01
C GLU A 507 17.07 -26.74 34.16
N GLY A 508 15.86 -26.22 34.43
CA GLY A 508 15.38 -24.97 33.83
C GLY A 508 14.25 -25.16 32.81
N TYR A 509 14.21 -24.33 31.76
CA TYR A 509 13.11 -24.33 30.78
C TYR A 509 13.60 -24.43 29.34
N VAL A 510 13.10 -25.41 28.59
CA VAL A 510 13.40 -25.62 27.18
C VAL A 510 12.12 -25.53 26.34
N LYS A 511 12.08 -24.62 25.37
CA LYS A 511 11.01 -24.55 24.36
C LYS A 511 11.61 -24.57 22.97
N LEU A 512 11.28 -25.61 22.20
CA LEU A 512 11.71 -25.77 20.81
C LEU A 512 10.49 -25.79 19.89
N TYR A 513 10.59 -25.09 18.77
CA TYR A 513 9.56 -25.08 17.75
C TYR A 513 10.18 -25.17 16.35
N ARG A 514 9.74 -26.14 15.53
CA ARG A 514 10.25 -26.29 14.14
C ARG A 514 11.77 -26.38 14.09
N THR A 515 12.35 -27.20 14.96
CA THR A 515 13.81 -27.43 15.01
C THR A 515 14.16 -28.75 14.34
N THR A 516 15.21 -28.74 13.53
CA THR A 516 15.78 -29.95 12.93
C THR A 516 17.06 -30.31 13.69
N LEU A 517 17.18 -31.57 14.11
CA LEU A 517 18.37 -32.10 14.78
C LEU A 517 18.88 -33.33 14.00
N ARG A 518 20.12 -33.27 13.54
CA ARG A 518 20.79 -34.32 12.75
C ARG A 518 22.10 -34.72 13.40
N GLY A 519 22.16 -35.96 13.87
CA GLY A 519 23.34 -36.55 14.49
C GLY A 519 24.12 -37.46 13.54
N GLU A 520 25.28 -37.90 14.00
CA GLU A 520 26.18 -38.85 13.31
C GLU A 520 26.23 -40.23 14.01
N GLY A 521 25.15 -40.61 14.69
CA GLY A 521 24.98 -41.91 15.34
C GLY A 521 25.53 -42.00 16.77
N LYS A 522 25.78 -40.86 17.43
CA LYS A 522 26.29 -40.81 18.81
C LYS A 522 25.42 -39.89 19.67
N GLY A 523 25.31 -40.23 20.96
CA GLY A 523 24.63 -39.46 22.00
C GLY A 523 23.16 -39.13 21.71
N ASP A 524 22.63 -38.10 22.39
CA ASP A 524 21.20 -37.83 22.49
C ASP A 524 20.81 -36.52 21.81
N ALA A 525 19.82 -36.51 20.93
CA ALA A 525 19.41 -35.26 20.27
C ALA A 525 18.91 -34.23 21.31
N VAL A 526 18.07 -34.70 22.24
CA VAL A 526 17.56 -33.93 23.37
C VAL A 526 17.64 -34.79 24.63
N SER A 527 18.28 -34.29 25.68
CA SER A 527 18.35 -34.90 27.01
C SER A 527 17.72 -33.95 28.04
N ILE A 528 16.81 -34.46 28.87
CA ILE A 528 16.02 -33.69 29.83
C ILE A 528 16.20 -34.26 31.24
N GLY A 529 16.69 -33.44 32.17
CA GLY A 529 16.93 -33.75 33.58
C GLY A 529 15.70 -33.59 34.47
N THR A 530 15.86 -33.87 35.75
CA THR A 530 14.77 -34.01 36.74
C THR A 530 13.99 -32.73 37.00
N ASP A 531 14.66 -31.57 36.94
CA ASP A 531 14.06 -30.28 37.30
C ASP A 531 13.89 -29.38 36.07
N THR A 532 13.65 -30.00 34.92
CA THR A 532 13.44 -29.31 33.65
C THR A 532 11.97 -29.31 33.24
N VAL A 533 11.49 -28.15 32.78
CA VAL A 533 10.20 -28.02 32.08
C VAL A 533 10.47 -27.90 30.58
N CYS A 534 9.87 -28.77 29.77
CA CYS A 534 10.09 -28.71 28.32
C CYS A 534 8.83 -28.71 27.43
N GLU A 535 8.93 -27.99 26.32
CA GLU A 535 7.94 -27.94 25.24
C GLU A 535 8.65 -28.21 23.90
N LEU A 536 8.54 -29.44 23.40
CA LEU A 536 9.17 -29.87 22.15
C LEU A 536 8.10 -29.97 21.07
N ASN A 537 8.08 -29.01 20.14
CA ASN A 537 7.00 -28.89 19.18
C ASN A 537 7.50 -28.92 17.73
N LYS A 538 6.95 -29.81 16.90
CA LYS A 538 7.28 -29.91 15.47
C LYS A 538 8.78 -30.09 15.20
N LEU A 539 9.45 -30.92 15.99
CA LEU A 539 10.86 -31.21 15.79
C LEU A 539 11.05 -32.30 14.73
N SER A 540 12.15 -32.26 13.98
CA SER A 540 12.60 -33.35 13.12
C SER A 540 13.91 -33.89 13.67
N ILE A 541 13.92 -35.13 14.15
CA ILE A 541 15.05 -35.73 14.89
C ILE A 541 15.50 -37.02 14.22
N SER A 542 16.79 -37.09 13.86
CA SER A 542 17.38 -38.28 13.23
C SER A 542 18.88 -38.40 13.47
N GLY A 543 19.40 -39.63 13.43
CA GLY A 543 20.84 -39.88 13.48
C GLY A 543 21.46 -39.87 14.88
N PHE A 544 20.72 -40.15 15.93
CA PHE A 544 21.24 -40.21 17.31
C PHE A 544 21.21 -41.63 17.89
N GLU A 545 21.92 -41.86 19.00
CA GLU A 545 21.68 -43.05 19.83
C GLU A 545 20.28 -42.97 20.41
N ARG A 546 19.88 -41.81 20.94
CA ARG A 546 18.51 -41.56 21.41
C ARG A 546 17.96 -40.26 20.84
N GLY A 547 16.76 -40.32 20.27
CA GLY A 547 16.09 -39.12 19.74
C GLY A 547 15.71 -38.16 20.87
N ALA A 548 15.13 -38.68 21.94
CA ALA A 548 14.93 -37.95 23.19
C ALA A 548 15.18 -38.87 24.39
N PHE A 549 15.99 -38.43 25.34
CA PHE A 549 16.24 -39.11 26.60
C PHE A 549 15.70 -38.28 27.76
N ILE A 550 14.69 -38.80 28.45
CA ILE A 550 14.00 -38.12 29.53
C ILE A 550 14.38 -38.81 30.84
N MET A 551 15.28 -38.19 31.60
CA MET A 551 15.67 -38.66 32.93
C MET A 551 14.62 -38.29 33.99
N GLY A 552 13.90 -37.18 33.78
CA GLY A 552 12.85 -36.71 34.67
C GLY A 552 12.19 -35.42 34.15
N GLY A 553 11.62 -34.61 35.04
CA GLY A 553 11.03 -33.33 34.69
C GLY A 553 9.57 -33.42 34.24
N LYS A 554 9.08 -32.37 33.58
CA LYS A 554 7.71 -32.33 33.05
C LYS A 554 7.62 -31.59 31.73
N GLY A 555 6.76 -32.04 30.84
CA GLY A 555 6.66 -31.39 29.54
C GLY A 555 5.71 -32.02 28.54
N ARG A 556 5.85 -31.58 27.30
CA ARG A 556 5.14 -32.14 26.16
C ARG A 556 6.06 -32.29 24.96
N ILE A 557 5.85 -33.37 24.23
CA ILE A 557 6.42 -33.60 22.91
C ILE A 557 5.25 -33.72 21.94
N GLN A 558 5.17 -32.81 20.98
CA GLN A 558 4.00 -32.68 20.12
C GLN A 558 4.34 -32.39 18.65
N GLY A 559 3.70 -33.14 17.74
CA GLY A 559 3.87 -32.91 16.31
C GLY A 559 5.26 -33.21 15.78
N CYS A 560 6.10 -33.92 16.54
CA CYS A 560 7.49 -34.21 16.17
C CYS A 560 7.59 -35.42 15.25
N GLU A 561 8.62 -35.44 14.39
CA GLU A 561 9.03 -36.57 13.58
C GLU A 561 10.37 -37.10 14.10
N ILE A 562 10.36 -38.30 14.68
CA ILE A 562 11.52 -38.92 15.34
C ILE A 562 11.74 -40.29 14.68
N LYS A 563 12.74 -40.36 13.79
CA LYS A 563 13.03 -41.57 12.99
C LYS A 563 14.53 -41.70 12.70
N GLY A 564 14.99 -42.93 12.45
CA GLY A 564 16.39 -43.18 12.08
C GLY A 564 17.39 -43.01 13.23
N ASN A 565 16.92 -42.97 14.48
CA ASN A 565 17.76 -43.06 15.68
C ASN A 565 17.92 -44.53 16.08
N LYS A 566 18.78 -44.86 17.04
CA LYS A 566 18.79 -46.22 17.62
C LYS A 566 17.55 -46.42 18.48
N ILE A 567 17.30 -45.52 19.44
CA ILE A 567 16.05 -45.44 20.19
C ILE A 567 15.35 -44.12 19.86
N GLY A 568 14.04 -44.14 19.63
CA GLY A 568 13.26 -42.94 19.34
C GLY A 568 13.14 -42.05 20.58
N ILE A 569 12.42 -42.50 21.59
CA ILE A 569 12.28 -41.85 22.89
C ILE A 569 12.54 -42.86 24.00
N GLU A 570 13.34 -42.50 25.00
CA GLU A 570 13.54 -43.27 26.23
C GLU A 570 13.15 -42.41 27.43
N ILE A 571 12.32 -42.96 28.33
CA ILE A 571 11.79 -42.27 29.50
C ILE A 571 12.10 -43.07 30.76
N GLU A 572 12.95 -42.53 31.62
CA GLU A 572 13.25 -43.08 32.94
C GLU A 572 12.16 -42.68 33.95
N ALA A 573 11.89 -41.38 34.06
CA ALA A 573 10.91 -40.82 35.00
C ALA A 573 10.29 -39.51 34.48
N GLY A 574 9.40 -38.90 35.26
CA GLY A 574 8.83 -37.57 35.02
C GLY A 574 7.44 -37.58 34.40
N SER A 575 6.91 -36.40 34.03
CA SER A 575 5.55 -36.25 33.53
C SER A 575 5.53 -35.66 32.12
N PHE A 576 5.44 -36.52 31.10
CA PHE A 576 5.48 -36.10 29.70
C PHE A 576 4.26 -36.54 28.91
N ALA A 577 3.67 -35.59 28.21
CA ALA A 577 2.62 -35.87 27.24
C ALA A 577 3.23 -36.04 25.85
N LEU A 578 3.07 -37.22 25.25
CA LEU A 578 3.41 -37.48 23.85
C LEU A 578 2.12 -37.42 23.02
N ILE A 579 1.99 -36.39 22.18
CA ILE A 579 0.75 -36.10 21.45
C ILE A 579 1.04 -35.87 19.96
N ASN A 580 0.34 -36.55 19.06
CA ASN A 580 0.40 -36.24 17.62
C ASN A 580 1.81 -36.33 17.01
N ASN A 581 2.67 -37.21 17.52
CA ASN A 581 4.02 -37.41 17.00
C ASN A 581 4.09 -38.58 16.01
N ASN A 582 5.10 -38.54 15.14
CA ASN A 582 5.51 -39.61 14.25
C ASN A 582 6.81 -40.22 14.79
N ILE A 583 6.74 -41.34 15.49
CA ILE A 583 7.90 -41.98 16.14
C ILE A 583 8.01 -43.40 15.60
N PHE A 584 8.81 -43.59 14.55
CA PHE A 584 8.85 -44.85 13.81
C PHE A 584 10.18 -45.04 13.08
N LYS A 585 10.49 -46.28 12.68
CA LYS A 585 11.73 -46.62 11.97
C LYS A 585 13.00 -46.22 12.75
N ASN A 586 12.96 -46.35 14.08
CA ASN A 586 14.18 -46.34 14.88
C ASN A 586 14.77 -47.76 14.93
N ARG A 587 16.11 -47.88 14.96
CA ARG A 587 16.83 -49.14 14.68
C ARG A 587 16.60 -50.21 15.75
N HIS A 588 16.36 -49.80 16.99
CA HIS A 588 16.13 -50.70 18.13
C HIS A 588 14.69 -50.60 18.64
N LYS A 589 14.31 -49.47 19.25
CA LYS A 589 12.97 -49.23 19.80
C LYS A 589 12.48 -47.84 19.43
N ASP A 590 11.19 -47.70 19.14
CA ASP A 590 10.57 -46.40 18.93
C ASP A 590 10.32 -45.68 20.26
N ILE A 591 9.85 -46.40 21.28
CA ILE A 591 9.66 -45.87 22.64
C ILE A 591 10.09 -46.91 23.68
N ILE A 592 10.90 -46.50 24.65
CA ILE A 592 11.20 -47.24 25.89
C ILE A 592 10.69 -46.40 27.07
N SER A 593 9.98 -47.02 28.01
CA SER A 593 9.50 -46.33 29.22
C SER A 593 9.68 -47.19 30.47
N HIS A 594 10.46 -46.71 31.44
CA HIS A 594 10.68 -47.35 32.74
C HIS A 594 9.62 -46.98 33.78
N GLN A 595 8.66 -46.14 33.38
CA GLN A 595 7.48 -45.78 34.16
C GLN A 595 6.20 -45.99 33.35
N ARG A 596 5.05 -45.91 34.02
CA ARG A 596 3.75 -45.97 33.34
C ARG A 596 3.57 -44.77 32.41
N LEU A 597 3.46 -45.02 31.11
CA LEU A 597 3.26 -44.00 30.08
C LEU A 597 1.92 -44.21 29.37
N VAL A 598 1.14 -43.14 29.20
CA VAL A 598 -0.13 -43.20 28.46
C VAL A 598 0.00 -42.49 27.12
N LEU A 599 -0.18 -43.22 26.02
CA LEU A 599 -0.05 -42.69 24.67
C LEU A 599 -1.39 -42.32 24.05
N PHE A 600 -1.42 -41.13 23.44
CA PHE A 600 -2.58 -40.60 22.72
C PHE A 600 -2.21 -40.07 21.35
N SER A 601 -2.87 -40.59 20.31
CA SER A 601 -2.84 -40.04 18.96
C SER A 601 -1.41 -39.88 18.40
N ASN A 602 -0.53 -40.85 18.61
CA ASN A 602 0.79 -40.89 17.95
C ASN A 602 0.80 -41.94 16.83
N TYR A 603 1.58 -41.69 15.78
CA TYR A 603 1.88 -42.68 14.75
C TYR A 603 3.19 -43.39 15.09
N LEU A 604 3.12 -44.72 15.24
CA LEU A 604 4.25 -45.58 15.62
C LEU A 604 4.62 -46.57 14.51
N GLY A 605 4.45 -46.16 13.24
CA GLY A 605 4.72 -46.99 12.07
C GLY A 605 3.58 -47.95 11.68
N THR A 606 2.72 -48.34 12.64
CA THR A 606 1.60 -49.26 12.43
C THR A 606 0.48 -48.99 13.45
N SER A 607 -0.75 -49.38 13.10
CA SER A 607 -1.91 -49.36 14.01
C SER A 607 -2.18 -50.72 14.69
N SER A 608 -1.41 -51.75 14.36
CA SER A 608 -1.50 -53.08 14.96
C SER A 608 -0.69 -53.13 16.26
N LEU A 609 -1.38 -53.29 17.40
CA LEU A 609 -0.76 -53.26 18.73
C LEU A 609 0.38 -54.29 18.91
N SER A 610 0.25 -55.49 18.32
CA SER A 610 1.26 -56.54 18.43
C SER A 610 2.52 -56.29 17.60
N LYS A 611 2.49 -55.31 16.69
CA LYS A 611 3.62 -54.96 15.81
C LYS A 611 4.30 -53.65 16.22
N LEU A 612 3.91 -53.07 17.35
CA LEU A 612 4.50 -51.83 17.84
C LEU A 612 5.90 -52.08 18.37
N ASN A 613 6.84 -51.25 17.94
CA ASN A 613 8.23 -51.36 18.37
C ASN A 613 8.49 -50.57 19.67
N ILE A 614 7.83 -50.98 20.75
CA ILE A 614 7.89 -50.29 22.05
C ILE A 614 8.30 -51.24 23.18
N GLU A 615 8.70 -50.69 24.33
CA GLU A 615 9.11 -51.44 25.53
C GLU A 615 8.72 -50.69 26.81
N GLY A 616 8.26 -51.41 27.84
CA GLY A 616 7.88 -50.86 29.15
C GLY A 616 6.37 -50.88 29.47
N ASP A 617 5.97 -50.31 30.62
CA ASP A 617 4.55 -50.16 31.03
C ASP A 617 3.87 -49.03 30.23
N ILE A 618 3.51 -49.32 28.97
CA ILE A 618 2.93 -48.34 28.05
C ILE A 618 1.46 -48.66 27.77
N ILE A 619 0.57 -47.78 28.20
CA ILE A 619 -0.88 -47.85 27.96
C ILE A 619 -1.23 -47.06 26.70
N ILE A 620 -1.75 -47.73 25.69
CA ILE A 620 -2.12 -47.10 24.42
C ILE A 620 -3.63 -46.83 24.41
N LYS A 621 -4.01 -45.57 24.59
CA LYS A 621 -5.43 -45.14 24.50
C LYS A 621 -5.85 -44.86 23.07
N SER A 622 -4.95 -44.37 22.24
CA SER A 622 -5.19 -44.17 20.80
C SER A 622 -3.90 -44.06 20.01
N LEU A 623 -3.95 -44.46 18.73
CA LEU A 623 -2.87 -44.27 17.75
C LEU A 623 -3.41 -43.57 16.50
N LEU A 624 -2.49 -43.12 15.65
CA LEU A 624 -2.78 -42.69 14.29
C LEU A 624 -2.52 -43.85 13.32
N ASP A 625 -3.36 -44.00 12.29
CA ASP A 625 -3.20 -45.02 11.25
C ASP A 625 -2.19 -44.65 10.14
N ALA A 626 -1.86 -43.37 10.04
CA ALA A 626 -0.84 -42.81 9.15
C ALA A 626 -0.12 -41.65 9.85
N PRO A 627 0.99 -41.14 9.30
CA PRO A 627 1.71 -40.01 9.90
C PRO A 627 0.83 -38.77 10.13
N TYR A 628 0.99 -38.11 11.28
CA TYR A 628 0.47 -36.78 11.57
C TYR A 628 1.01 -35.75 10.55
N PRO A 629 0.21 -34.79 10.06
CA PRO A 629 -1.18 -34.47 10.48
C PRO A 629 -2.29 -35.23 9.74
N HIS A 630 -1.94 -36.14 8.82
CA HIS A 630 -2.91 -36.77 7.92
C HIS A 630 -3.53 -38.07 8.47
N GLY A 631 -2.94 -38.66 9.50
CA GLY A 631 -3.46 -39.86 10.16
C GLY A 631 -4.81 -39.69 10.83
N ARG A 632 -5.65 -40.70 10.72
CA ARG A 632 -6.92 -40.81 11.45
C ARG A 632 -6.66 -41.43 12.82
N LYS A 633 -7.35 -40.90 13.84
CA LYS A 633 -7.26 -41.40 15.22
C LYS A 633 -8.03 -42.73 15.36
N ILE A 634 -7.31 -43.77 15.76
CA ILE A 634 -7.86 -45.05 16.18
C ILE A 634 -7.87 -45.06 17.71
N VAL A 635 -9.07 -45.11 18.32
CA VAL A 635 -9.25 -45.17 19.77
C VAL A 635 -9.35 -46.62 20.21
N PHE A 636 -8.49 -47.03 21.13
CA PHE A 636 -8.56 -48.33 21.78
C PHE A 636 -9.38 -48.17 23.06
N LEU A 637 -10.69 -48.40 22.95
CA LEU A 637 -11.60 -48.42 24.09
C LEU A 637 -11.27 -49.63 24.96
N ARG A 638 -10.76 -49.44 26.19
CA ARG A 638 -10.96 -50.41 27.28
C ARG A 638 -11.10 -49.70 28.62
N GLU A 639 -12.28 -49.79 29.20
CA GLU A 639 -12.45 -49.93 30.65
C GLU A 639 -13.00 -51.36 30.88
N LYS A 640 -12.17 -52.20 31.51
CA LYS A 640 -12.30 -53.63 31.85
C LYS A 640 -12.13 -54.66 30.73
N GLU A 641 -11.19 -55.58 30.96
CA GLU A 641 -10.99 -56.80 30.20
C GLU A 641 -12.23 -57.70 30.32
N ILE A 642 -12.85 -58.01 29.19
CA ILE A 642 -13.87 -59.05 29.05
C ILE A 642 -13.39 -59.96 27.93
N ARG A 643 -13.29 -61.26 28.20
CA ARG A 643 -12.77 -62.26 27.24
C ARG A 643 -13.67 -62.34 25.99
N PRO A 644 -13.14 -62.66 24.79
CA PRO A 644 -13.94 -62.74 23.56
C PRO A 644 -15.17 -63.67 23.65
N GLU A 645 -15.05 -64.77 24.41
CA GLU A 645 -16.15 -65.71 24.71
C GLU A 645 -17.28 -65.02 25.50
N GLU A 646 -16.91 -64.20 26.48
CA GLU A 646 -17.85 -63.47 27.34
C GLU A 646 -18.48 -62.26 26.61
N ILE A 647 -17.77 -61.64 25.66
CA ILE A 647 -18.35 -60.66 24.71
C ILE A 647 -19.43 -61.33 23.87
N GLU A 648 -19.17 -62.52 23.33
CA GLU A 648 -20.12 -63.25 22.51
C GLU A 648 -21.35 -63.70 23.32
N GLU A 649 -21.17 -64.18 24.56
CA GLU A 649 -22.27 -64.53 25.46
C GLU A 649 -23.13 -63.33 25.84
N ARG A 650 -22.51 -62.21 26.24
CA ARG A 650 -23.23 -60.98 26.59
C ARG A 650 -23.95 -60.38 25.38
N PHE A 651 -23.31 -60.41 24.21
CA PHE A 651 -23.95 -60.00 22.96
C PHE A 651 -25.18 -60.86 22.65
N LYS A 652 -25.05 -62.19 22.72
CA LYS A 652 -26.17 -63.13 22.53
C LYS A 652 -27.28 -62.86 23.54
N TYR A 653 -26.94 -62.68 24.82
CA TYR A 653 -27.89 -62.36 25.88
C TYR A 653 -28.67 -61.08 25.56
N TYR A 654 -28.00 -59.96 25.28
CA TYR A 654 -28.67 -58.70 24.98
C TYR A 654 -29.50 -58.76 23.69
N LYS A 655 -29.02 -59.46 22.65
CA LYS A 655 -29.79 -59.68 21.41
C LYS A 655 -31.06 -60.49 21.69
N VAL A 656 -31.00 -61.53 22.52
CA VAL A 656 -32.17 -62.36 22.90
C VAL A 656 -33.15 -61.56 23.76
N MET A 657 -32.67 -60.84 24.77
CA MET A 657 -33.51 -60.02 25.64
C MET A 657 -34.19 -58.88 24.87
N GLY A 658 -33.47 -58.24 23.95
CA GLY A 658 -34.04 -57.25 23.03
C GLY A 658 -35.17 -57.83 22.18
N LYS A 659 -34.96 -59.02 21.58
CA LYS A 659 -36.01 -59.71 20.80
C LYS A 659 -37.23 -60.08 21.65
N LYS A 660 -37.02 -60.58 22.88
CA LYS A 660 -38.12 -60.89 23.81
C LYS A 660 -38.91 -59.63 24.21
N ALA A 661 -38.22 -58.54 24.52
CA ALA A 661 -38.85 -57.27 24.85
C ALA A 661 -39.63 -56.69 23.66
N PHE A 662 -39.06 -56.77 22.45
CA PHE A 662 -39.71 -56.36 21.22
C PHE A 662 -41.00 -57.15 20.95
N ALA A 663 -40.97 -58.48 21.11
CA ALA A 663 -42.16 -59.33 20.95
C ALA A 663 -43.28 -58.97 21.96
N LYS A 664 -42.91 -58.50 23.15
CA LYS A 664 -43.84 -58.00 24.18
C LYS A 664 -44.25 -56.54 23.99
N ARG A 665 -43.90 -55.91 22.86
CA ARG A 665 -44.12 -54.49 22.53
C ARG A 665 -43.53 -53.50 23.56
N ARG A 666 -42.55 -53.93 24.36
CA ARG A 666 -41.80 -53.06 25.29
C ARG A 666 -40.65 -52.40 24.53
N TYR A 667 -40.99 -51.43 23.68
CA TYR A 667 -40.05 -50.84 22.73
C TYR A 667 -38.88 -50.08 23.38
N GLY A 668 -39.10 -49.41 24.51
CA GLY A 668 -38.03 -48.73 25.27
C GLY A 668 -36.99 -49.72 25.79
N ASP A 669 -37.44 -50.80 26.45
CA ASP A 669 -36.55 -51.87 26.95
C ASP A 669 -35.79 -52.53 25.79
N ALA A 670 -36.51 -52.87 24.72
CA ALA A 670 -35.92 -53.49 23.54
C ALA A 670 -34.83 -52.60 22.93
N TYR A 671 -35.07 -51.29 22.81
CA TYR A 671 -34.10 -50.32 22.31
C TYR A 671 -32.82 -50.31 23.16
N GLN A 672 -32.95 -50.28 24.50
CA GLN A 672 -31.80 -50.28 25.40
C GLN A 672 -30.99 -51.58 25.32
N TYR A 673 -31.65 -52.74 25.25
CA TYR A 673 -30.96 -54.01 25.08
C TYR A 673 -30.24 -54.10 23.74
N PHE A 674 -30.85 -53.65 22.65
CA PHE A 674 -30.21 -53.65 21.33
C PHE A 674 -29.06 -52.64 21.23
N LYS A 675 -29.16 -51.49 21.88
CA LYS A 675 -28.04 -50.55 21.99
C LYS A 675 -26.85 -51.19 22.72
N LYS A 676 -27.09 -51.81 23.88
CA LYS A 676 -26.06 -52.58 24.61
C LYS A 676 -25.47 -53.71 23.77
N ALA A 677 -26.26 -54.38 22.93
CA ALA A 677 -25.75 -55.39 22.01
C ALA A 677 -24.82 -54.77 20.94
N LEU A 678 -25.18 -53.63 20.35
CA LEU A 678 -24.34 -52.95 19.36
C LEU A 678 -23.07 -52.31 19.94
N ASP A 679 -23.07 -51.98 21.24
CA ASP A 679 -21.87 -51.55 21.95
C ASP A 679 -20.83 -52.68 22.04
N LEU A 680 -21.27 -53.94 21.97
CA LEU A 680 -20.41 -55.13 22.03
C LEU A 680 -20.01 -55.64 20.64
N LYS A 681 -20.98 -55.83 19.74
CA LYS A 681 -20.76 -56.43 18.42
C LYS A 681 -21.75 -55.88 17.40
N ARG A 682 -21.25 -55.51 16.23
CA ARG A 682 -22.07 -55.06 15.09
C ARG A 682 -22.83 -56.26 14.54
N ASP A 683 -24.14 -56.13 14.38
CA ASP A 683 -25.00 -57.22 13.90
C ASP A 683 -26.20 -56.72 13.10
N ARG A 684 -26.37 -57.30 11.92
CA ARG A 684 -27.42 -56.94 10.95
C ARG A 684 -28.84 -57.08 11.50
N ASP A 685 -29.13 -58.11 12.29
CA ASP A 685 -30.47 -58.29 12.85
C ASP A 685 -30.73 -57.24 13.93
N VAL A 686 -29.74 -56.93 14.79
CA VAL A 686 -29.90 -55.92 15.84
C VAL A 686 -30.23 -54.56 15.24
N TYR A 687 -29.56 -54.18 14.15
CA TYR A 687 -29.90 -52.95 13.40
C TYR A 687 -31.32 -52.99 12.81
N LEU A 688 -31.74 -54.14 12.28
CA LEU A 688 -33.10 -54.33 11.73
C LEU A 688 -34.17 -54.14 12.82
N TYR A 689 -33.97 -54.73 14.01
CA TYR A 689 -34.89 -54.56 15.14
C TYR A 689 -34.91 -53.12 15.66
N LEU A 690 -33.77 -52.42 15.71
CA LEU A 690 -33.75 -51.00 16.07
C LEU A 690 -34.53 -50.15 15.07
N ALA A 691 -34.41 -50.42 13.77
CA ALA A 691 -35.21 -49.74 12.77
C ALA A 691 -36.71 -49.98 12.96
N TYR A 692 -37.14 -51.23 13.19
CA TYR A 692 -38.55 -51.54 13.49
C TYR A 692 -39.04 -50.86 14.76
N ILE A 693 -38.22 -50.82 15.82
CA ILE A 693 -38.54 -50.10 17.06
C ILE A 693 -38.74 -48.63 16.76
N GLN A 694 -37.79 -48.00 16.06
CA GLN A 694 -37.83 -46.59 15.71
C GLN A 694 -39.05 -46.24 14.83
N MET A 695 -39.47 -47.12 13.92
CA MET A 695 -40.75 -46.98 13.20
C MET A 695 -41.94 -47.01 14.18
N ALA A 696 -41.97 -48.00 15.07
CA ALA A 696 -43.09 -48.20 15.99
C ALA A 696 -43.26 -47.07 17.02
N ILE A 697 -42.17 -46.41 17.42
CA ILE A 697 -42.18 -45.27 18.36
C ILE A 697 -42.20 -43.89 17.66
N GLY A 698 -42.17 -43.86 16.33
CA GLY A 698 -42.22 -42.61 15.55
C GLY A 698 -40.94 -41.77 15.59
N GLU A 699 -39.77 -42.35 15.88
CA GLU A 699 -38.47 -41.64 15.88
C GLU A 699 -37.92 -41.46 14.45
N THR A 700 -38.57 -40.59 13.68
CA THR A 700 -38.34 -40.40 12.23
C THR A 700 -36.95 -39.88 11.86
N GLU A 701 -36.28 -39.08 12.70
CA GLU A 701 -34.93 -38.59 12.39
C GLU A 701 -33.85 -39.66 12.59
N LYS A 702 -34.03 -40.53 13.59
CA LYS A 702 -33.01 -41.52 13.97
C LYS A 702 -33.05 -42.75 13.07
N ILE A 703 -34.23 -43.15 12.59
CA ILE A 703 -34.37 -44.33 11.74
C ILE A 703 -33.56 -44.24 10.45
N GLU A 704 -33.56 -43.08 9.79
CA GLU A 704 -32.82 -42.90 8.55
C GLU A 704 -31.29 -43.05 8.77
N GLN A 705 -30.79 -42.52 9.89
CA GLN A 705 -29.40 -42.66 10.29
C GLN A 705 -29.05 -44.12 10.61
N THR A 706 -29.90 -44.81 11.38
CA THR A 706 -29.73 -46.23 11.72
C THR A 706 -29.67 -47.08 10.45
N LEU A 707 -30.60 -46.89 9.52
CA LEU A 707 -30.70 -47.69 8.30
C LEU A 707 -29.56 -47.41 7.32
N LYS A 708 -29.16 -46.15 7.13
CA LYS A 708 -27.98 -45.80 6.32
C LYS A 708 -26.71 -46.44 6.89
N LYS A 709 -26.52 -46.36 8.20
CA LYS A 709 -25.36 -46.97 8.89
C LYS A 709 -25.39 -48.49 8.76
N ALA A 710 -26.55 -49.12 8.96
CA ALA A 710 -26.70 -50.57 8.83
C ALA A 710 -26.43 -51.05 7.41
N ILE A 711 -26.96 -50.37 6.39
CA ILE A 711 -26.72 -50.67 4.97
C ILE A 711 -25.25 -50.51 4.60
N ASN A 712 -24.57 -49.47 5.11
CA ASN A 712 -23.13 -49.32 4.86
C ASN A 712 -22.29 -50.46 5.45
N LEU A 713 -22.70 -50.99 6.61
CA LEU A 713 -22.02 -52.10 7.27
C LEU A 713 -22.40 -53.48 6.68
N PHE A 714 -23.62 -53.63 6.21
CA PHE A 714 -24.19 -54.88 5.71
C PHE A 714 -24.88 -54.67 4.35
N PRO A 715 -24.13 -54.27 3.30
CA PRO A 715 -24.71 -53.82 2.03
C PRO A 715 -25.46 -54.91 1.25
N TYR A 716 -25.25 -56.18 1.59
CA TYR A 716 -25.91 -57.33 0.96
C TYR A 716 -27.13 -57.84 1.73
N ASP A 717 -27.47 -57.26 2.90
CA ASP A 717 -28.68 -57.67 3.64
C ASP A 717 -29.92 -56.96 3.10
N ILE A 718 -30.65 -57.67 2.26
CA ILE A 718 -31.85 -57.20 1.55
C ILE A 718 -32.94 -56.69 2.50
N ARG A 719 -33.03 -57.25 3.71
CA ARG A 719 -34.06 -56.88 4.70
C ARG A 719 -33.92 -55.43 5.14
N LEU A 720 -32.69 -54.92 5.23
CA LEU A 720 -32.43 -53.53 5.59
C LEU A 720 -32.93 -52.55 4.53
N TYR A 721 -32.77 -52.90 3.25
CA TYR A 721 -33.31 -52.11 2.14
C TYR A 721 -34.82 -52.14 2.13
N GLN A 722 -35.44 -53.30 2.36
CA GLN A 722 -36.91 -53.42 2.42
C GLN A 722 -37.52 -52.57 3.52
N VAL A 723 -36.92 -52.55 4.71
CA VAL A 723 -37.37 -51.69 5.82
C VAL A 723 -37.19 -50.21 5.49
N TYR A 724 -36.06 -49.84 4.90
CA TYR A 724 -35.83 -48.44 4.54
C TYR A 724 -36.73 -47.94 3.42
N VAL A 725 -36.98 -48.77 2.41
CA VAL A 725 -37.96 -48.49 1.36
C VAL A 725 -39.36 -48.31 1.96
N ARG A 726 -39.79 -49.20 2.86
CA ARG A 726 -41.09 -49.09 3.54
C ARG A 726 -41.20 -47.75 4.28
N TYR A 727 -40.19 -47.41 5.07
CA TYR A 727 -40.14 -46.13 5.78
C TYR A 727 -40.21 -44.92 4.83
N LEU A 728 -39.48 -44.94 3.71
CA LEU A 728 -39.51 -43.85 2.72
C LEU A 728 -40.88 -43.73 2.05
N VAL A 729 -41.54 -44.85 1.76
CA VAL A 729 -42.90 -44.86 1.18
C VAL A 729 -43.93 -44.33 2.18
N GLU A 730 -43.86 -44.74 3.45
CA GLU A 730 -44.72 -44.20 4.52
C GLU A 730 -44.53 -42.68 4.70
N LYS A 731 -43.33 -42.16 4.42
CA LYS A 731 -43.01 -40.73 4.43
C LYS A 731 -43.41 -39.99 3.14
N GLY A 732 -43.96 -40.68 2.14
CA GLY A 732 -44.28 -40.11 0.82
C GLY A 732 -43.07 -39.87 -0.08
N GLU A 733 -41.88 -40.38 0.27
CA GLU A 733 -40.63 -40.21 -0.48
C GLU A 733 -40.41 -41.33 -1.51
N THR A 734 -41.44 -41.66 -2.30
CA THR A 734 -41.42 -42.73 -3.32
C THR A 734 -40.24 -42.66 -4.30
N PRO A 735 -39.80 -41.49 -4.79
CA PRO A 735 -38.63 -41.41 -5.67
C PRO A 735 -37.33 -41.88 -5.00
N LYS A 736 -37.13 -41.57 -3.70
CA LYS A 736 -35.95 -42.02 -2.96
C LYS A 736 -36.01 -43.53 -2.69
N ALA A 737 -37.20 -44.05 -2.42
CA ALA A 737 -37.43 -45.50 -2.30
C ALA A 737 -37.04 -46.24 -3.60
N ILE A 738 -37.43 -45.74 -4.78
CA ILE A 738 -37.06 -46.34 -6.08
C ILE A 738 -35.54 -46.29 -6.29
N SER A 739 -34.89 -45.15 -6.02
CA SER A 739 -33.43 -45.03 -6.14
C SER A 739 -32.68 -46.00 -5.23
N LEU A 740 -33.15 -46.17 -4.00
CA LEU A 740 -32.60 -47.14 -3.06
C LEU A 740 -32.78 -48.59 -3.54
N LEU A 741 -33.93 -48.91 -4.15
CA LEU A 741 -34.17 -50.23 -4.76
C LEU A 741 -33.28 -50.48 -5.97
N ASP A 742 -33.10 -49.49 -6.85
CA ASP A 742 -32.21 -49.63 -8.00
C ASP A 742 -30.77 -49.92 -7.56
N LYS A 743 -30.32 -49.29 -6.46
CA LYS A 743 -29.04 -49.63 -5.83
C LYS A 743 -29.03 -51.06 -5.30
N ALA A 744 -30.06 -51.48 -4.56
CA ALA A 744 -30.17 -52.83 -4.00
C ALA A 744 -30.20 -53.94 -5.06
N ILE A 745 -30.92 -53.72 -6.16
CA ILE A 745 -31.03 -54.65 -7.30
C ILE A 745 -29.69 -54.78 -8.02
N ARG A 746 -28.93 -53.69 -8.21
CA ARG A 746 -27.57 -53.80 -8.78
C ARG A 746 -26.66 -54.72 -7.98
N MET A 747 -26.84 -54.79 -6.66
CA MET A 747 -26.06 -55.68 -5.79
C MET A 747 -26.64 -57.09 -5.69
N ASN A 748 -27.93 -57.29 -5.98
CA ASN A 748 -28.60 -58.59 -6.00
C ASN A 748 -29.55 -58.69 -7.22
N PRO A 749 -29.00 -58.83 -8.45
CA PRO A 749 -29.77 -58.71 -9.69
C PRO A 749 -30.88 -59.74 -9.84
N ASP A 750 -30.71 -60.93 -9.27
CA ASP A 750 -31.66 -62.03 -9.38
C ASP A 750 -32.74 -62.03 -8.28
N ASN A 751 -32.72 -61.04 -7.37
CA ASN A 751 -33.68 -61.00 -6.28
C ASN A 751 -35.06 -60.52 -6.76
N LYS A 752 -35.91 -61.50 -7.12
CA LYS A 752 -37.28 -61.28 -7.60
C LYS A 752 -38.12 -60.40 -6.67
N SER A 753 -37.89 -60.45 -5.35
CA SER A 753 -38.64 -59.64 -4.37
C SER A 753 -38.31 -58.14 -4.46
N LEU A 754 -37.03 -57.78 -4.64
CA LEU A 754 -36.62 -56.38 -4.82
C LEU A 754 -37.11 -55.82 -6.16
N ILE A 755 -37.04 -56.61 -7.22
CA ILE A 755 -37.57 -56.25 -8.55
C ILE A 755 -39.08 -56.02 -8.46
N TYR A 756 -39.82 -56.96 -7.89
CA TYR A 756 -41.26 -56.85 -7.70
C TYR A 756 -41.64 -55.60 -6.89
N LEU A 757 -40.97 -55.34 -5.77
CA LEU A 757 -41.22 -54.16 -4.93
C LEU A 757 -41.00 -52.85 -5.72
N ARG A 758 -39.99 -52.81 -6.59
CA ARG A 758 -39.71 -51.65 -7.45
C ARG A 758 -40.80 -51.48 -8.51
N GLU A 759 -41.20 -52.56 -9.17
CA GLU A 759 -42.26 -52.50 -10.18
C GLU A 759 -43.62 -52.09 -9.57
N CYS A 760 -43.96 -52.55 -8.35
CA CYS A 760 -45.13 -52.08 -7.63
C CYS A 760 -45.08 -50.56 -7.36
N LEU A 761 -43.94 -50.03 -6.92
CA LEU A 761 -43.77 -48.60 -6.63
C LEU A 761 -43.76 -47.72 -7.90
N ARG A 762 -43.33 -48.27 -9.04
CA ARG A 762 -43.41 -47.60 -10.34
C ARG A 762 -44.82 -47.70 -10.97
N GLY A 763 -45.52 -48.81 -10.76
CA GLY A 763 -46.87 -49.05 -11.27
C GLY A 763 -47.96 -48.25 -10.54
N GLY A 764 -47.74 -47.86 -9.29
CA GLY A 764 -48.63 -46.96 -8.53
C GLY A 764 -48.50 -45.46 -8.87
N GLN A 765 -47.72 -45.10 -9.90
CA GLN A 765 -47.60 -43.73 -10.44
C GLN A 765 -48.33 -43.56 -11.80
N ARG A 766 -49.31 -44.43 -12.10
CA ARG A 766 -50.26 -44.23 -13.21
C ARG A 766 -51.62 -43.76 -12.70
#